data_AF-A0AAN9LYJ5-F1
#
_entry.id   AF-A0AAN9LYJ5-F1
#
_cell.length_a   1.000
_cell.length_b   1.000
_cell.length_c   1.000
_cell.angle_alpha   90.00
_cell.angle_beta   90.00
_cell.angle_gamma   90.00
#
_symmetry.space_group_name_H-M   'P 1'
#
loop_
_entity.id
_entity.type
_entity.pdbx_description
1 polymer ?
#
loop_
_entity_poly.entity_id
_entity_poly.type
_entity_poly.pdbx_seq_one_letter_code
_entity_poly.pdbx_strand_id
1 'polypeptide(L)'
;MLPEPKRNPSLHCLLLIICVFEDITKFTIQGNKSPDAPLRSLIFAVKDMFDFEGYVATFGNPDWKRTHKEATSIAPSVFDLLEAGATFIGTTVMDELAYSIRGENIHYGTPRNPCVGDRVPGGSSSGSAVVAGADHVDFSIGTDCLGSSRIPASYCGVFGIRPSYGSISDKGVIHMAKSFDTVGWFATDPTILNKVGRVLIKLPRAVQPVRPTKVIVALDSFLLSSIPYHVLTRKVTKAIKKLYGENIIKYDIIGNYVMSKVPELIHFMDEEHIEPLAALSNAMQYLERCEFKNTHGEWIHQVRPILGPGVKQNVQKALDTVEDQKKIDTCHTIRRKLREAITDLLGDFGAIMMPTVPGPPPKLHANVSEFKDFSEMTFTLMSLSGVSGCCQVWQQALYWMEIQAHCQKLFDFEGYVATFGNPDWKRTHKEATSIAPSVFDLLEAGATFIGTTVMDELAYSIRGENIHYGTPRNPCVGDRVPGGSSSGSAVVAGADHVDFSIGTDCLGSSRIPASYCGVFGIRPSYGAISDKGVIHMAKSFDTVGWFATDPTILNKVGRVLIKLPRAVQPVRPTKVIVALDSFLLSSIPYHVLTRKVTKAIKKLYGENIIKYDIIGNYVMSKVPELIHFMDEEHIEPLAALSNAMQYLERCEFKNTHGEWIHQVRPILGPGVKQNVQKALDTVEDQKKIDTCHTIRRKLREAITDLLGDFGAIMMPTVPGPPPKLHANVSEFKDFSEMTFTLMSLSGVSGCCQVSMPLGMYHNLPISISLLAKHGADDFLLSMIEDIYPNIKEKEAPYVRV
;
A
#
# COMPACT_ATOMS: atom_id res chain seq x y z
N MET A 1 -49.26 17.46 -35.30
CA MET A 1 -49.39 18.05 -33.95
C MET A 1 -50.58 17.39 -33.26
N LEU A 2 -50.36 17.00 -32.00
CA LEU A 2 -51.27 16.36 -31.02
C LEU A 2 -51.61 14.87 -31.21
N PRO A 3 -51.77 14.09 -30.12
CA PRO A 3 -50.99 14.07 -28.88
C PRO A 3 -50.46 12.65 -28.56
N GLU A 4 -49.38 12.57 -27.77
CA GLU A 4 -48.86 11.30 -27.25
C GLU A 4 -49.90 10.53 -26.42
N PRO A 5 -50.01 9.20 -26.56
CA PRO A 5 -50.75 8.39 -25.62
C PRO A 5 -49.95 8.24 -24.33
N LYS A 6 -50.55 8.68 -23.22
CA LYS A 6 -50.06 8.57 -21.84
C LYS A 6 -49.52 7.17 -21.55
N ARG A 7 -48.19 7.06 -21.33
CA ARG A 7 -47.55 5.86 -20.81
C ARG A 7 -47.74 5.79 -19.28
N ASN A 8 -48.18 4.62 -18.84
CA ASN A 8 -48.28 4.17 -17.45
C ASN A 8 -46.86 4.06 -16.85
N PRO A 9 -46.54 4.61 -15.65
CA PRO A 9 -45.16 4.65 -15.14
C PRO A 9 -44.69 3.35 -14.47
N SER A 10 -45.17 2.20 -14.93
CA SER A 10 -44.68 0.90 -14.50
C SER A 10 -44.60 -0.02 -15.71
N LEU A 11 -43.43 -0.67 -15.87
CA LEU A 11 -42.97 -1.53 -16.97
C LEU A 11 -42.11 -0.86 -18.06
N HIS A 12 -40.84 -1.32 -18.07
CA HIS A 12 -39.81 -1.31 -19.12
C HIS A 12 -39.01 -0.04 -19.39
N CYS A 13 -37.75 -0.03 -18.90
CA CYS A 13 -36.52 -0.03 -19.72
C CYS A 13 -35.28 0.06 -18.80
N LEU A 14 -34.58 -1.05 -18.56
CA LEU A 14 -33.24 -1.07 -17.95
C LEU A 14 -32.32 -2.02 -18.74
N LEU A 15 -31.26 -1.44 -19.29
CA LEU A 15 -30.23 -2.03 -20.14
C LEU A 15 -29.16 -2.78 -19.31
N LEU A 16 -28.49 -3.74 -19.96
CA LEU A 16 -27.36 -4.57 -19.51
C LEU A 16 -26.28 -3.82 -18.69
N ILE A 17 -25.92 -4.38 -17.52
CA ILE A 17 -24.81 -3.93 -16.66
C ILE A 17 -23.47 -4.43 -17.22
N ILE A 18 -22.63 -3.48 -17.65
CA ILE A 18 -21.18 -3.60 -17.83
C ILE A 18 -20.57 -2.98 -16.55
N CYS A 19 -19.74 -3.71 -15.82
CA CYS A 19 -19.33 -3.42 -14.44
C CYS A 19 -18.90 -1.97 -14.13
N VAL A 20 -19.83 -1.08 -13.74
CA VAL A 20 -19.93 -0.32 -12.46
C VAL A 20 -21.42 0.00 -12.24
N PHE A 21 -21.95 -0.34 -11.07
CA PHE A 21 -23.38 -0.43 -10.68
C PHE A 21 -24.31 0.76 -11.01
N GLU A 22 -25.53 0.46 -11.51
CA GLU A 22 -26.82 1.08 -11.11
C GLU A 22 -28.00 0.11 -11.41
N ASP A 23 -28.77 -0.17 -10.34
CA ASP A 23 -30.04 -0.91 -10.16
C ASP A 23 -30.24 -2.40 -10.53
N ILE A 24 -30.69 -3.11 -9.49
CA ILE A 24 -30.77 -4.57 -9.33
C ILE A 24 -32.17 -5.09 -9.66
N THR A 25 -32.22 -6.07 -10.57
CA THR A 25 -32.85 -7.41 -10.43
C THR A 25 -32.73 -8.12 -11.81
N LYS A 26 -32.20 -9.34 -12.03
CA LYS A 26 -31.42 -10.37 -11.32
C LYS A 26 -30.82 -11.30 -12.40
N PHE A 27 -29.50 -11.57 -12.38
CA PHE A 27 -28.89 -12.81 -12.94
C PHE A 27 -28.02 -13.49 -11.88
N THR A 28 -28.47 -13.44 -10.61
CA THR A 28 -27.82 -14.18 -9.54
C THR A 28 -28.19 -15.64 -9.64
N ILE A 29 -27.24 -16.49 -10.05
CA ILE A 29 -27.43 -17.93 -10.03
C ILE A 29 -26.92 -18.42 -8.68
N GLN A 30 -27.86 -18.81 -7.82
CA GLN A 30 -27.55 -19.36 -6.51
C GLN A 30 -26.96 -20.76 -6.68
N GLY A 31 -25.81 -20.99 -6.07
CA GLY A 31 -25.21 -22.32 -6.00
C GLY A 31 -25.97 -23.27 -5.10
N ASN A 32 -25.46 -24.49 -5.01
CA ASN A 32 -25.97 -25.53 -4.11
C ASN A 32 -26.03 -25.03 -2.65
N LYS A 33 -27.21 -25.20 -2.01
CA LYS A 33 -27.48 -24.73 -0.65
C LYS A 33 -27.04 -25.69 0.46
N SER A 34 -26.37 -26.79 0.11
CA SER A 34 -25.87 -27.76 1.07
C SER A 34 -25.01 -27.07 2.16
N PRO A 35 -25.19 -27.43 3.45
CA PRO A 35 -24.33 -26.94 4.54
C PRO A 35 -22.85 -27.27 4.32
N ASP A 36 -22.57 -28.39 3.65
CA ASP A 36 -21.22 -28.93 3.46
C ASP A 36 -20.59 -28.53 2.12
N ALA A 37 -21.21 -27.62 1.37
CA ALA A 37 -20.71 -27.17 0.08
C ALA A 37 -19.40 -26.36 0.25
N PRO A 38 -18.31 -26.72 -0.45
CA PRO A 38 -16.97 -26.19 -0.15
C PRO A 38 -16.78 -24.70 -0.48
N LEU A 39 -17.63 -24.14 -1.35
CA LEU A 39 -17.62 -22.73 -1.75
C LEU A 39 -18.88 -21.99 -1.29
N ARG A 40 -19.60 -22.54 -0.31
CA ARG A 40 -20.79 -21.90 0.27
C ARG A 40 -20.49 -20.47 0.71
N SER A 41 -21.44 -19.57 0.44
CA SER A 41 -21.38 -18.14 0.77
C SER A 41 -20.32 -17.35 0.02
N LEU A 42 -19.57 -17.97 -0.90
CA LEU A 42 -18.66 -17.24 -1.77
C LEU A 42 -19.40 -16.75 -3.02
N ILE A 43 -19.15 -15.52 -3.41
CA ILE A 43 -19.65 -14.90 -4.63
C ILE A 43 -18.53 -14.84 -5.68
N PHE A 44 -18.89 -15.07 -6.95
CA PHE A 44 -17.92 -15.04 -8.04
C PHE A 44 -18.43 -14.43 -9.33
N ALA A 45 -17.49 -13.95 -10.13
CA ALA A 45 -17.71 -13.43 -11.48
C ALA A 45 -16.91 -14.23 -12.52
N VAL A 46 -17.32 -14.13 -13.78
CA VAL A 46 -16.78 -14.93 -14.88
C VAL A 46 -16.40 -14.01 -16.04
N LYS A 47 -15.23 -14.21 -16.66
CA LYS A 47 -14.87 -13.51 -17.90
C LYS A 47 -15.92 -13.72 -19.00
N ASP A 48 -16.14 -12.73 -19.85
CA ASP A 48 -17.13 -12.79 -20.94
C ASP A 48 -16.70 -13.67 -22.15
N MET A 49 -16.38 -14.93 -21.87
CA MET A 49 -15.98 -15.98 -22.82
C MET A 49 -16.60 -17.34 -22.50
N PHE A 50 -17.38 -17.45 -21.43
CA PHE A 50 -17.94 -18.70 -20.94
C PHE A 50 -19.42 -18.79 -21.32
N ASP A 51 -19.83 -19.96 -21.75
CA ASP A 51 -21.21 -20.26 -22.10
C ASP A 51 -22.09 -20.29 -20.85
N PHE A 52 -23.23 -19.61 -20.94
CA PHE A 52 -24.37 -19.71 -20.04
C PHE A 52 -25.61 -19.95 -20.89
N GLU A 53 -26.49 -20.85 -20.46
CA GLU A 53 -27.71 -21.15 -21.19
C GLU A 53 -28.55 -19.87 -21.41
N GLY A 54 -28.91 -19.59 -22.66
CA GLY A 54 -29.66 -18.39 -23.04
C GLY A 54 -28.84 -17.09 -23.10
N TYR A 55 -27.51 -17.17 -22.99
CA TYR A 55 -26.61 -16.01 -23.06
C TYR A 55 -25.66 -16.13 -24.25
N VAL A 56 -25.32 -14.99 -24.86
CA VAL A 56 -24.26 -14.89 -25.88
C VAL A 56 -23.07 -14.18 -25.26
N ALA A 57 -21.98 -14.93 -24.98
CA ALA A 57 -20.72 -14.33 -24.60
C ALA A 57 -20.23 -13.40 -25.71
N THR A 58 -19.81 -12.18 -25.37
CA THR A 58 -19.46 -11.18 -26.40
C THR A 58 -18.02 -11.29 -26.87
N PHE A 59 -17.19 -12.09 -26.20
CA PHE A 59 -15.76 -12.16 -26.49
C PHE A 59 -15.09 -10.77 -26.45
N GLY A 60 -15.63 -9.89 -25.59
CA GLY A 60 -15.21 -8.49 -25.48
C GLY A 60 -15.63 -7.60 -26.66
N ASN A 61 -16.43 -8.07 -27.63
CA ASN A 61 -16.80 -7.29 -28.81
C ASN A 61 -18.30 -7.42 -29.18
N PRO A 62 -19.04 -6.32 -29.37
CA PRO A 62 -20.47 -6.38 -29.66
C PRO A 62 -20.82 -7.03 -31.01
N ASP A 63 -19.93 -7.00 -32.01
CA ASP A 63 -20.16 -7.66 -33.30
C ASP A 63 -20.16 -9.20 -33.16
N TRP A 64 -19.43 -9.73 -32.19
CA TRP A 64 -19.48 -11.17 -31.88
C TRP A 64 -20.88 -11.56 -31.41
N LYS A 65 -21.42 -10.81 -30.44
CA LYS A 65 -22.79 -11.01 -29.94
C LYS A 65 -23.84 -10.89 -31.05
N ARG A 66 -23.65 -9.95 -31.97
CA ARG A 66 -24.57 -9.72 -33.11
C ARG A 66 -24.63 -10.90 -34.09
N THR A 67 -23.57 -11.70 -34.17
CA THR A 67 -23.40 -12.73 -35.21
C THR A 67 -23.46 -14.16 -34.68
N HIS A 68 -23.44 -14.34 -33.36
CA HIS A 68 -23.50 -15.65 -32.70
C HIS A 68 -24.83 -15.87 -31.99
N LYS A 69 -25.23 -17.13 -31.87
CA LYS A 69 -26.47 -17.53 -31.18
C LYS A 69 -26.21 -17.73 -29.69
N GLU A 70 -27.28 -17.69 -28.91
CA GLU A 70 -27.25 -18.02 -27.48
C GLU A 70 -26.73 -19.43 -27.25
N ALA A 71 -25.92 -19.58 -26.20
CA ALA A 71 -25.44 -20.89 -25.78
C ALA A 71 -26.61 -21.74 -25.26
N THR A 72 -26.56 -23.04 -25.54
CA THR A 72 -27.60 -24.02 -25.17
C THR A 72 -27.27 -24.78 -23.87
N SER A 73 -26.12 -24.51 -23.26
CA SER A 73 -25.67 -25.15 -22.03
C SER A 73 -24.69 -24.26 -21.29
N ILE A 74 -24.47 -24.54 -20.01
CA ILE A 74 -23.47 -23.87 -19.18
C ILE A 74 -22.09 -24.52 -19.31
N ALA A 75 -21.03 -23.72 -19.30
CA ALA A 75 -19.65 -24.22 -19.29
C ALA A 75 -19.40 -25.10 -18.04
N PRO A 76 -18.80 -26.30 -18.16
CA PRO A 76 -18.60 -27.21 -17.02
C PRO A 76 -17.80 -26.61 -15.87
N SER A 77 -16.83 -25.74 -16.17
CA SER A 77 -16.04 -25.04 -15.15
C SER A 77 -16.88 -24.08 -14.31
N VAL A 78 -17.90 -23.42 -14.90
CA VAL A 78 -18.86 -22.58 -14.17
C VAL A 78 -19.84 -23.45 -13.39
N PHE A 79 -20.33 -24.53 -14.01
CA PHE A 79 -21.24 -25.48 -13.38
C PHE A 79 -20.62 -26.10 -12.11
N ASP A 80 -19.36 -26.56 -12.18
CA ASP A 80 -18.66 -27.15 -11.05
C ASP A 80 -18.57 -26.18 -9.85
N LEU A 81 -18.46 -24.87 -10.09
CA LEU A 81 -18.45 -23.85 -9.03
C LEU A 81 -19.83 -23.62 -8.41
N LEU A 82 -20.87 -23.60 -9.24
CA LEU A 82 -22.26 -23.48 -8.78
C LEU A 82 -22.66 -24.71 -7.94
N GLU A 83 -22.32 -25.91 -8.40
CA GLU A 83 -22.55 -27.17 -7.66
C GLU A 83 -21.77 -27.20 -6.34
N ALA A 84 -20.60 -26.57 -6.29
CA ALA A 84 -19.81 -26.39 -5.08
C ALA A 84 -20.35 -25.34 -4.10
N GLY A 85 -21.47 -24.67 -4.42
CA GLY A 85 -22.17 -23.74 -3.54
C GLY A 85 -21.83 -22.26 -3.71
N ALA A 86 -20.99 -21.92 -4.71
CA ALA A 86 -20.66 -20.53 -5.02
C ALA A 86 -21.84 -19.84 -5.72
N THR A 87 -21.98 -18.53 -5.49
CA THR A 87 -23.04 -17.72 -6.11
C THR A 87 -22.46 -16.88 -7.25
N PHE A 88 -22.96 -17.11 -8.46
CA PHE A 88 -22.56 -16.31 -9.62
C PHE A 88 -23.28 -14.97 -9.63
N ILE A 89 -22.55 -13.87 -9.83
CA ILE A 89 -23.11 -12.52 -9.80
C ILE A 89 -22.96 -11.71 -11.11
N GLY A 90 -22.21 -12.19 -12.10
CA GLY A 90 -22.12 -11.53 -13.40
C GLY A 90 -20.86 -11.82 -14.20
N THR A 91 -20.86 -11.34 -15.45
CA THR A 91 -19.71 -11.41 -16.35
C THR A 91 -18.80 -10.18 -16.23
N THR A 92 -17.52 -10.32 -16.57
CA THR A 92 -16.54 -9.24 -16.49
C THR A 92 -16.05 -8.83 -17.87
N VAL A 93 -15.82 -7.52 -18.05
CA VAL A 93 -15.18 -6.96 -19.25
C VAL A 93 -13.77 -7.53 -19.45
N MET A 94 -13.32 -7.54 -20.70
CA MET A 94 -12.07 -8.11 -21.17
C MET A 94 -11.53 -7.34 -22.38
N ASP A 95 -10.26 -7.53 -22.73
CA ASP A 95 -9.75 -7.13 -24.06
C ASP A 95 -10.55 -7.85 -25.16
N GLU A 96 -10.82 -7.16 -26.27
CA GLU A 96 -11.51 -7.72 -27.44
C GLU A 96 -10.78 -8.96 -27.97
N LEU A 97 -11.55 -10.03 -28.25
CA LEU A 97 -11.06 -11.29 -28.82
C LEU A 97 -9.96 -11.96 -27.96
N ALA A 98 -9.86 -11.57 -26.70
CA ALA A 98 -8.77 -11.92 -25.79
C ALA A 98 -7.35 -11.59 -26.31
N TYR A 99 -7.22 -10.73 -27.32
CA TYR A 99 -5.99 -10.59 -28.10
C TYR A 99 -5.18 -9.32 -27.76
N SER A 100 -4.97 -9.07 -26.47
CA SER A 100 -4.18 -7.96 -25.94
C SER A 100 -3.67 -8.27 -24.53
N ILE A 101 -2.66 -7.51 -24.10
CA ILE A 101 -2.08 -7.56 -22.76
C ILE A 101 -2.34 -6.28 -21.94
N ARG A 102 -3.16 -5.34 -22.45
CA ARG A 102 -3.44 -4.06 -21.79
C ARG A 102 -4.66 -4.12 -20.87
N GLY A 103 -5.69 -4.87 -21.23
CA GLY A 103 -6.97 -4.84 -20.52
C GLY A 103 -7.83 -3.63 -20.85
N GLU A 104 -7.68 -3.06 -22.05
CA GLU A 104 -8.44 -1.91 -22.54
C GLU A 104 -9.46 -2.36 -23.59
N ASN A 105 -10.66 -1.77 -23.54
CA ASN A 105 -11.73 -2.11 -24.47
C ASN A 105 -12.44 -0.84 -24.95
N ILE A 106 -12.53 -0.64 -26.27
CA ILE A 106 -13.15 0.57 -26.84
C ILE A 106 -14.67 0.60 -26.74
N HIS A 107 -15.31 -0.57 -26.58
CA HIS A 107 -16.77 -0.71 -26.53
C HIS A 107 -17.31 -0.60 -25.10
N TYR A 108 -16.56 -1.18 -24.16
CA TYR A 108 -16.98 -1.36 -22.77
C TYR A 108 -16.16 -0.57 -21.76
N GLY A 109 -15.10 0.11 -22.21
CA GLY A 109 -14.18 0.87 -21.37
C GLY A 109 -13.11 0.01 -20.70
N THR A 110 -12.23 0.68 -19.97
CA THR A 110 -11.11 0.06 -19.25
C THR A 110 -11.43 -0.03 -17.75
N PRO A 111 -11.42 -1.24 -17.15
CA PRO A 111 -11.49 -1.39 -15.70
C PRO A 111 -10.42 -0.58 -14.99
N ARG A 112 -10.79 0.15 -13.94
CA ARG A 112 -9.83 0.88 -13.12
C ARG A 112 -9.00 -0.12 -12.31
N ASN A 113 -7.68 -0.09 -12.48
CA ASN A 113 -6.77 -0.90 -11.68
C ASN A 113 -6.96 -0.56 -10.17
N PRO A 114 -7.28 -1.54 -9.31
CA PRO A 114 -7.61 -1.30 -7.90
C PRO A 114 -6.39 -0.89 -7.07
N CYS A 115 -5.18 -1.21 -7.55
CA CYS A 115 -3.95 -0.89 -6.84
C CYS A 115 -3.31 0.42 -7.28
N VAL A 116 -3.37 0.74 -8.58
CA VAL A 116 -2.76 1.97 -9.15
C VAL A 116 -3.65 2.52 -10.26
N GLY A 117 -4.57 3.42 -9.89
CA GLY A 117 -5.74 3.76 -10.71
C GLY A 117 -5.48 4.51 -12.03
N ASP A 118 -4.27 5.01 -12.30
CA ASP A 118 -3.86 5.66 -13.55
C ASP A 118 -3.09 4.73 -14.50
N ARG A 119 -2.95 3.45 -14.14
CA ARG A 119 -2.23 2.43 -14.92
C ARG A 119 -3.17 1.34 -15.43
N VAL A 120 -2.71 0.61 -16.44
CA VAL A 120 -3.51 -0.46 -17.06
C VAL A 120 -3.78 -1.61 -16.07
N PRO A 121 -4.97 -2.24 -16.10
CA PRO A 121 -5.27 -3.42 -15.28
C PRO A 121 -4.60 -4.70 -15.81
N GLY A 122 -4.19 -4.72 -17.09
CA GLY A 122 -3.39 -5.78 -17.70
C GLY A 122 -4.16 -7.00 -18.18
N GLY A 123 -3.73 -7.56 -19.30
CA GLY A 123 -4.23 -8.82 -19.87
C GLY A 123 -5.71 -8.84 -20.28
N SER A 124 -6.07 -9.87 -21.04
CA SER A 124 -7.45 -10.00 -21.46
C SER A 124 -8.43 -10.42 -20.36
N SER A 125 -7.98 -10.93 -19.20
CA SER A 125 -8.88 -11.17 -18.06
C SER A 125 -8.85 -10.02 -17.04
N SER A 126 -8.62 -8.78 -17.51
CA SER A 126 -8.52 -7.57 -16.68
C SER A 126 -9.73 -7.38 -15.77
N GLY A 127 -10.95 -7.48 -16.29
CA GLY A 127 -12.16 -7.33 -15.48
C GLY A 127 -12.24 -8.34 -14.35
N SER A 128 -11.86 -9.60 -14.59
CA SER A 128 -11.85 -10.67 -13.58
C SER A 128 -10.90 -10.36 -12.43
N ALA A 129 -9.68 -9.88 -12.73
CA ALA A 129 -8.73 -9.50 -11.68
C ALA A 129 -9.12 -8.22 -10.96
N VAL A 130 -9.69 -7.24 -11.66
CA VAL A 130 -10.15 -5.99 -11.03
C VAL A 130 -11.31 -6.24 -10.07
N VAL A 131 -12.32 -7.03 -10.43
CA VAL A 131 -13.44 -7.30 -9.50
C VAL A 131 -13.00 -8.11 -8.28
N ALA A 132 -12.03 -9.01 -8.43
CA ALA A 132 -11.43 -9.71 -7.29
C ALA A 132 -10.58 -8.76 -6.44
N GLY A 133 -9.76 -7.90 -7.05
CA GLY A 133 -8.84 -7.00 -6.34
C GLY A 133 -9.50 -5.78 -5.71
N ALA A 134 -10.69 -5.41 -6.18
CA ALA A 134 -11.55 -4.40 -5.59
C ALA A 134 -12.51 -4.99 -4.52
N ASP A 135 -12.33 -6.27 -4.15
CA ASP A 135 -13.19 -7.00 -3.21
C ASP A 135 -14.69 -6.94 -3.56
N HIS A 136 -15.03 -6.85 -4.86
CA HIS A 136 -16.42 -6.95 -5.34
C HIS A 136 -16.91 -8.41 -5.37
N VAL A 137 -15.98 -9.36 -5.45
CA VAL A 137 -16.22 -10.81 -5.38
C VAL A 137 -15.15 -11.49 -4.56
N ASP A 138 -15.47 -12.65 -3.97
CA ASP A 138 -14.49 -13.47 -3.24
C ASP A 138 -13.45 -14.09 -4.19
N PHE A 139 -13.89 -14.45 -5.40
CA PHE A 139 -13.02 -14.95 -6.47
C PHE A 139 -13.64 -14.70 -7.84
N SER A 140 -12.85 -14.84 -8.90
CA SER A 140 -13.34 -14.79 -10.27
C SER A 140 -12.62 -15.82 -11.14
N ILE A 141 -13.20 -16.18 -12.27
CA ILE A 141 -12.53 -17.02 -13.27
C ILE A 141 -12.32 -16.26 -14.57
N GLY A 142 -11.23 -16.58 -15.24
CA GLY A 142 -10.88 -16.08 -16.56
C GLY A 142 -10.20 -17.14 -17.40
N THR A 143 -9.52 -16.69 -18.45
CA THR A 143 -8.72 -17.58 -19.30
C THR A 143 -7.27 -17.13 -19.30
N ASP A 144 -6.34 -18.06 -19.55
CA ASP A 144 -4.93 -17.77 -19.78
C ASP A 144 -4.47 -18.46 -21.06
N CYS A 145 -4.10 -17.65 -22.06
CA CYS A 145 -3.47 -18.11 -23.29
C CYS A 145 -1.95 -17.85 -23.21
N LEU A 146 -1.57 -16.58 -23.29
CA LEU A 146 -0.18 -16.09 -23.26
C LEU A 146 0.13 -15.25 -22.00
N GLY A 147 -0.67 -15.37 -20.94
CA GLY A 147 -0.52 -14.58 -19.71
C GLY A 147 -1.79 -13.92 -19.21
N SER A 148 -2.94 -14.20 -19.83
CA SER A 148 -4.20 -13.50 -19.56
C SER A 148 -4.77 -13.70 -18.15
N SER A 149 -4.27 -14.64 -17.35
CA SER A 149 -4.55 -14.68 -15.90
C SER A 149 -3.37 -14.18 -15.06
N ARG A 150 -2.14 -14.38 -15.51
CA ARG A 150 -0.92 -14.04 -14.78
C ARG A 150 -0.62 -12.53 -14.77
N ILE A 151 -0.75 -11.86 -15.91
CA ILE A 151 -0.51 -10.41 -16.07
C ILE A 151 -1.51 -9.59 -15.24
N PRO A 152 -2.84 -9.77 -15.39
CA PRO A 152 -3.81 -8.99 -14.62
C PRO A 152 -3.70 -9.22 -13.11
N ALA A 153 -3.44 -10.48 -12.70
CA ALA A 153 -3.17 -10.82 -11.30
C ALA A 153 -2.01 -9.98 -10.75
N SER A 154 -0.93 -9.88 -11.55
CA SER A 154 0.24 -9.09 -11.17
C SER A 154 -0.03 -7.60 -11.01
N TYR A 155 -0.85 -7.02 -11.87
CA TYR A 155 -1.11 -5.58 -11.87
C TYR A 155 -2.19 -5.16 -10.90
N CYS A 156 -3.17 -6.03 -10.66
CA CYS A 156 -4.31 -5.77 -9.77
C CYS A 156 -4.07 -6.29 -8.34
N GLY A 157 -2.88 -6.81 -8.03
CA GLY A 157 -2.51 -7.18 -6.67
C GLY A 157 -3.21 -8.44 -6.13
N VAL A 158 -3.74 -9.32 -6.99
CA VAL A 158 -4.52 -10.51 -6.60
C VAL A 158 -3.82 -11.80 -6.99
N PHE A 159 -3.96 -12.86 -6.21
CA PHE A 159 -3.47 -14.17 -6.64
C PHE A 159 -4.16 -14.56 -7.95
N GLY A 160 -3.39 -15.10 -8.89
CA GLY A 160 -3.89 -15.61 -10.16
C GLY A 160 -3.15 -16.86 -10.56
N ILE A 161 -3.83 -17.79 -11.19
CA ILE A 161 -3.22 -19.07 -11.57
C ILE A 161 -3.59 -19.46 -12.99
N ARG A 162 -2.56 -19.86 -13.74
CA ARG A 162 -2.67 -20.69 -14.94
C ARG A 162 -2.53 -22.14 -14.48
N PRO A 163 -3.57 -22.99 -14.56
CA PRO A 163 -3.43 -24.41 -14.24
C PRO A 163 -2.60 -25.13 -15.30
N SER A 164 -2.27 -26.39 -15.04
CA SER A 164 -1.67 -27.24 -16.08
C SER A 164 -2.65 -27.39 -17.24
N TYR A 165 -2.11 -27.38 -18.46
CA TYR A 165 -2.90 -27.47 -19.68
C TYR A 165 -3.74 -28.77 -19.68
N GLY A 166 -5.04 -28.64 -19.95
CA GLY A 166 -5.99 -29.75 -19.94
C GLY A 166 -6.47 -30.22 -18.56
N SER A 167 -6.04 -29.60 -17.45
CA SER A 167 -6.51 -29.98 -16.11
C SER A 167 -7.92 -29.53 -15.77
N ILE A 168 -8.45 -28.53 -16.46
CA ILE A 168 -9.82 -28.02 -16.32
C ILE A 168 -10.46 -28.07 -17.71
N SER A 169 -11.73 -28.49 -17.77
CA SER A 169 -12.47 -28.51 -19.03
C SER A 169 -12.65 -27.09 -19.56
N ASP A 170 -12.31 -26.93 -20.84
CA ASP A 170 -12.48 -25.73 -21.66
C ASP A 170 -13.75 -25.79 -22.54
N LYS A 171 -14.59 -26.82 -22.36
CA LYS A 171 -15.86 -26.93 -23.08
C LYS A 171 -16.75 -25.74 -22.72
N GLY A 172 -17.35 -25.12 -23.73
CA GLY A 172 -18.17 -23.92 -23.55
C GLY A 172 -17.34 -22.68 -23.19
N VAL A 173 -16.05 -22.66 -23.54
CA VAL A 173 -15.19 -21.48 -23.47
C VAL A 173 -14.77 -21.13 -24.90
N ILE A 174 -14.90 -19.86 -25.28
CA ILE A 174 -14.42 -19.38 -26.59
C ILE A 174 -12.89 -19.49 -26.62
N HIS A 175 -12.33 -20.15 -27.63
CA HIS A 175 -10.88 -20.30 -27.75
C HIS A 175 -10.25 -19.12 -28.48
N MET A 176 -9.12 -18.64 -27.98
CA MET A 176 -8.25 -17.71 -28.69
C MET A 176 -7.17 -18.49 -29.46
N ALA A 177 -6.47 -19.39 -28.78
CA ALA A 177 -5.54 -20.34 -29.38
C ALA A 177 -5.58 -21.65 -28.57
N LYS A 178 -6.22 -22.66 -29.15
CA LYS A 178 -6.58 -23.92 -28.50
C LYS A 178 -5.40 -24.64 -27.87
N SER A 179 -4.20 -24.57 -28.46
CA SER A 179 -3.02 -25.20 -27.88
C SER A 179 -2.61 -24.61 -26.54
N PHE A 180 -2.98 -23.36 -26.24
CA PHE A 180 -2.47 -22.61 -25.08
C PHE A 180 -3.54 -22.27 -24.05
N ASP A 181 -4.81 -22.23 -24.45
CA ASP A 181 -5.91 -21.78 -23.60
C ASP A 181 -6.11 -22.69 -22.38
N THR A 182 -6.31 -22.05 -21.23
CA THR A 182 -6.65 -22.70 -19.95
C THR A 182 -7.65 -21.84 -19.18
N VAL A 183 -8.48 -22.46 -18.34
CA VAL A 183 -9.37 -21.74 -17.41
C VAL A 183 -8.58 -21.39 -16.15
N GLY A 184 -8.29 -20.11 -15.96
CA GLY A 184 -7.60 -19.60 -14.77
C GLY A 184 -8.57 -18.99 -13.76
N TRP A 185 -8.10 -18.71 -12.54
CA TRP A 185 -8.90 -18.04 -11.52
C TRP A 185 -8.09 -17.10 -10.64
N PHE A 186 -8.79 -16.21 -9.96
CA PHE A 186 -8.26 -15.12 -9.16
C PHE A 186 -8.89 -15.07 -7.78
N ALA A 187 -8.12 -14.68 -6.77
CA ALA A 187 -8.62 -14.39 -5.42
C ALA A 187 -7.63 -13.46 -4.68
N THR A 188 -8.11 -12.72 -3.68
CA THR A 188 -7.25 -11.93 -2.77
C THR A 188 -6.71 -12.77 -1.59
N ASP A 189 -7.32 -13.93 -1.34
CA ASP A 189 -6.97 -14.86 -0.28
C ASP A 189 -6.45 -16.21 -0.85
N PRO A 190 -5.27 -16.69 -0.40
CA PRO A 190 -4.68 -17.93 -0.92
C PRO A 190 -5.46 -19.20 -0.50
N THR A 191 -6.22 -19.14 0.60
CA THR A 191 -7.13 -20.21 1.04
C THR A 191 -8.32 -20.30 0.09
N ILE A 192 -8.91 -19.17 -0.30
CA ILE A 192 -9.98 -19.13 -1.31
C ILE A 192 -9.45 -19.64 -2.65
N LEU A 193 -8.27 -19.17 -3.08
CA LEU A 193 -7.61 -19.65 -4.29
C LEU A 193 -7.46 -21.19 -4.28
N ASN A 194 -7.04 -21.77 -3.16
CA ASN A 194 -6.89 -23.21 -3.00
C ASN A 194 -8.24 -23.95 -3.01
N LYS A 195 -9.27 -23.44 -2.33
CA LYS A 195 -10.61 -24.04 -2.32
C LYS A 195 -11.21 -24.10 -3.71
N VAL A 196 -11.12 -23.01 -4.47
CA VAL A 196 -11.58 -22.93 -5.87
C VAL A 196 -10.80 -23.93 -6.75
N GLY A 197 -9.47 -23.99 -6.58
CA GLY A 197 -8.63 -24.94 -7.30
C GLY A 197 -8.99 -26.40 -7.02
N ARG A 198 -9.34 -26.75 -5.77
CA ARG A 198 -9.78 -28.12 -5.42
C ARG A 198 -11.08 -28.52 -6.13
N VAL A 199 -11.99 -27.57 -6.33
CA VAL A 199 -13.24 -27.80 -7.07
C VAL A 199 -12.95 -27.96 -8.56
N LEU A 200 -12.28 -26.98 -9.16
CA LEU A 200 -12.07 -26.94 -10.62
C LEU A 200 -11.14 -28.06 -11.12
N ILE A 201 -10.07 -28.39 -10.39
CA ILE A 201 -9.13 -29.47 -10.73
C ILE A 201 -9.67 -30.84 -10.28
N LYS A 202 -10.75 -30.87 -9.47
CA LYS A 202 -11.35 -32.09 -8.90
C LYS A 202 -10.38 -32.87 -8.01
N LEU A 203 -9.66 -32.14 -7.15
CA LEU A 203 -8.71 -32.74 -6.20
C LEU A 203 -9.44 -33.39 -5.01
N PRO A 204 -8.91 -34.49 -4.45
CA PRO A 204 -9.46 -35.10 -3.23
C PRO A 204 -9.53 -34.12 -2.05
N ARG A 205 -10.54 -34.27 -1.18
CA ARG A 205 -10.74 -33.40 0.00
C ARG A 205 -9.54 -33.41 0.96
N ALA A 206 -8.77 -34.50 1.03
CA ALA A 206 -7.71 -34.71 2.02
C ALA A 206 -6.28 -34.76 1.42
N VAL A 207 -5.90 -33.81 0.56
CA VAL A 207 -4.49 -33.63 0.19
C VAL A 207 -3.77 -32.87 1.30
N GLN A 208 -2.82 -33.53 1.97
CA GLN A 208 -1.92 -32.90 2.94
C GLN A 208 -0.95 -31.94 2.24
N PRO A 209 -0.50 -30.84 2.88
CA PRO A 209 0.53 -29.98 2.33
C PRO A 209 1.79 -30.80 2.01
N VAL A 210 2.24 -30.75 0.75
CA VAL A 210 3.45 -31.47 0.33
C VAL A 210 4.68 -30.59 0.51
N ARG A 211 5.78 -31.20 0.96
CA ARG A 211 7.07 -30.51 1.06
C ARG A 211 7.72 -30.42 -0.32
N PRO A 212 8.11 -29.23 -0.80
CA PRO A 212 8.81 -29.11 -2.07
C PRO A 212 10.17 -29.81 -2.01
N THR A 213 10.54 -30.49 -3.09
CA THR A 213 11.83 -31.18 -3.21
C THR A 213 12.96 -30.20 -3.56
N LYS A 214 12.65 -29.19 -4.37
CA LYS A 214 13.54 -28.10 -4.78
C LYS A 214 12.76 -26.88 -5.27
N VAL A 215 13.36 -25.71 -5.13
CA VAL A 215 12.90 -24.46 -5.74
C VAL A 215 14.06 -23.87 -6.53
N ILE A 216 13.92 -23.82 -7.86
CA ILE A 216 14.94 -23.28 -8.76
C ILE A 216 14.64 -21.81 -9.02
N VAL A 217 15.58 -20.94 -8.68
CA VAL A 217 15.55 -19.52 -9.05
C VAL A 217 16.06 -19.36 -10.47
N ALA A 218 15.19 -18.91 -11.38
CA ALA A 218 15.52 -18.68 -12.79
C ALA A 218 16.22 -17.34 -12.99
N LEU A 219 17.56 -17.31 -12.91
CA LEU A 219 18.35 -16.07 -12.87
C LEU A 219 18.16 -15.21 -14.12
N ASP A 220 18.14 -15.82 -15.30
CA ASP A 220 17.91 -15.18 -16.60
C ASP A 220 16.53 -14.52 -16.70
N SER A 221 15.50 -15.12 -16.08
CA SER A 221 14.18 -14.49 -16.02
C SER A 221 14.20 -13.20 -15.19
N PHE A 222 15.01 -13.13 -14.14
CA PHE A 222 15.15 -11.91 -13.33
C PHE A 222 15.97 -10.82 -14.00
N LEU A 223 16.77 -11.12 -15.04
CA LEU A 223 17.45 -10.10 -15.85
C LEU A 223 16.46 -9.25 -16.67
N LEU A 224 15.27 -9.78 -16.95
CA LEU A 224 14.19 -9.06 -17.64
C LEU A 224 13.41 -8.13 -16.70
N SER A 225 13.72 -8.14 -15.40
CA SER A 225 13.05 -7.32 -14.40
C SER A 225 13.77 -5.98 -14.20
N SER A 226 13.04 -4.88 -14.35
CA SER A 226 13.43 -3.53 -13.91
C SER A 226 13.65 -3.42 -12.40
N ILE A 227 13.10 -4.36 -11.62
CA ILE A 227 13.30 -4.45 -10.18
C ILE A 227 14.47 -5.39 -9.88
N PRO A 228 15.41 -5.00 -8.98
CA PRO A 228 16.52 -5.86 -8.59
C PRO A 228 16.09 -7.23 -8.05
N TYR A 229 16.73 -8.29 -8.56
CA TYR A 229 16.51 -9.69 -8.19
C TYR A 229 16.35 -9.93 -6.67
N HIS A 230 17.26 -9.39 -5.86
CA HIS A 230 17.28 -9.61 -4.42
C HIS A 230 16.05 -9.01 -3.73
N VAL A 231 15.47 -7.93 -4.27
CA VAL A 231 14.24 -7.32 -3.75
C VAL A 231 13.05 -8.25 -3.96
N LEU A 232 12.91 -8.80 -5.16
CA LEU A 232 11.80 -9.70 -5.51
C LEU A 232 11.88 -11.03 -4.74
N THR A 233 13.09 -11.54 -4.51
CA THR A 233 13.27 -12.90 -3.98
C THR A 233 13.48 -12.96 -2.48
N ARG A 234 13.93 -11.89 -1.81
CA ARG A 234 14.30 -11.93 -0.37
C ARG A 234 13.21 -12.50 0.52
N LYS A 235 11.95 -12.06 0.36
CA LYS A 235 10.84 -12.54 1.20
C LYS A 235 10.49 -13.99 0.95
N VAL A 236 10.37 -14.35 -0.32
CA VAL A 236 9.99 -15.70 -0.74
C VAL A 236 11.08 -16.67 -0.32
N THR A 237 12.35 -16.35 -0.57
CA THR A 237 13.50 -17.15 -0.13
C THR A 237 13.58 -17.25 1.39
N LYS A 238 13.39 -16.17 2.15
CA LYS A 238 13.33 -16.20 3.63
C LYS A 238 12.21 -17.10 4.14
N ALA A 239 11.02 -17.04 3.54
CA ALA A 239 9.89 -17.89 3.90
C ALA A 239 10.18 -19.37 3.58
N ILE A 240 10.72 -19.67 2.40
CA ILE A 240 11.12 -21.01 1.97
C ILE A 240 12.19 -21.57 2.91
N LYS A 241 13.25 -20.79 3.22
CA LYS A 241 14.30 -21.18 4.17
C LYS A 241 13.73 -21.51 5.54
N LYS A 242 12.80 -20.67 6.04
CA LYS A 242 12.13 -20.88 7.32
C LYS A 242 11.28 -22.15 7.36
N LEU A 243 10.52 -22.43 6.29
CA LEU A 243 9.56 -23.54 6.26
C LEU A 243 10.21 -24.88 5.89
N TYR A 244 11.20 -24.87 5.00
CA TYR A 244 11.70 -26.08 4.34
C TYR A 244 13.22 -26.23 4.37
N GLY A 245 13.95 -25.27 4.94
CA GLY A 245 15.41 -25.24 4.99
C GLY A 245 16.05 -24.62 3.76
N GLU A 246 17.33 -24.25 3.87
CA GLU A 246 18.05 -23.54 2.80
C GLU A 246 18.46 -24.44 1.62
N ASN A 247 18.70 -25.73 1.89
CA ASN A 247 19.23 -26.67 0.91
C ASN A 247 18.32 -26.93 -0.30
N ILE A 248 17.02 -26.60 -0.19
CA ILE A 248 16.06 -26.80 -1.27
C ILE A 248 16.12 -25.70 -2.33
N ILE A 249 16.74 -24.55 -2.04
CA ILE A 249 16.86 -23.45 -3.00
C ILE A 249 18.05 -23.71 -3.91
N LYS A 250 17.82 -23.69 -5.22
CA LYS A 250 18.83 -23.80 -6.27
C LYS A 250 18.76 -22.57 -7.17
N TYR A 251 19.85 -22.23 -7.82
CA TYR A 251 19.95 -21.09 -8.74
C TYR A 251 20.43 -21.62 -10.07
N ASP A 252 19.76 -21.25 -11.16
CA ASP A 252 20.10 -21.74 -12.49
C ASP A 252 19.71 -20.75 -13.58
N ILE A 253 20.32 -20.91 -14.75
CA ILE A 253 19.99 -20.20 -15.99
C ILE A 253 19.09 -21.12 -16.81
N ILE A 254 17.78 -20.91 -16.74
CA ILE A 254 16.80 -21.84 -17.31
C ILE A 254 16.89 -21.90 -18.82
N GLY A 255 17.20 -20.78 -19.48
CA GLY A 255 17.40 -20.71 -20.93
C GLY A 255 18.45 -21.68 -21.44
N ASN A 256 19.58 -21.85 -20.73
CA ASN A 256 20.63 -22.81 -21.11
C ASN A 256 20.12 -24.25 -21.02
N TYR A 257 19.39 -24.57 -19.96
CA TYR A 257 18.79 -25.89 -19.80
C TYR A 257 17.78 -26.17 -20.91
N VAL A 258 16.87 -25.22 -21.19
CA VAL A 258 15.88 -25.30 -22.26
C VAL A 258 16.55 -25.54 -23.61
N MET A 259 17.58 -24.76 -23.94
CA MET A 259 18.31 -24.89 -25.20
C MET A 259 18.92 -26.29 -25.36
N SER A 260 19.49 -26.84 -24.28
CA SER A 260 20.08 -28.19 -24.30
C SER A 260 19.06 -29.32 -24.53
N LYS A 261 17.78 -29.10 -24.19
CA LYS A 261 16.71 -30.10 -24.27
C LYS A 261 15.77 -29.91 -25.46
N VAL A 262 15.71 -28.70 -26.00
CA VAL A 262 14.78 -28.32 -27.08
C VAL A 262 15.56 -27.66 -28.23
N PRO A 263 16.41 -28.41 -28.94
CA PRO A 263 17.26 -27.88 -30.00
C PRO A 263 16.47 -27.29 -31.18
N GLU A 264 15.22 -27.69 -31.38
CA GLU A 264 14.31 -27.12 -32.38
C GLU A 264 14.07 -25.61 -32.22
N LEU A 265 14.36 -25.04 -31.04
CA LEU A 265 14.27 -23.60 -30.81
C LEU A 265 15.17 -22.78 -31.73
N ILE A 266 16.22 -23.38 -32.29
CA ILE A 266 17.12 -22.71 -33.26
C ILE A 266 16.37 -22.14 -34.46
N HIS A 267 15.21 -22.70 -34.83
CA HIS A 267 14.36 -22.19 -35.92
C HIS A 267 13.63 -20.88 -35.60
N PHE A 268 13.70 -20.42 -34.35
CA PHE A 268 13.10 -19.19 -33.85
C PHE A 268 14.12 -18.22 -33.26
N MET A 269 15.41 -18.48 -33.51
CA MET A 269 16.54 -17.62 -33.15
C MET A 269 17.06 -16.90 -34.39
N ASP A 270 17.41 -15.62 -34.27
CA ASP A 270 18.10 -14.85 -35.32
C ASP A 270 19.62 -15.05 -35.24
N GLU A 271 20.31 -14.76 -36.35
CA GLU A 271 21.77 -14.92 -36.51
C GLU A 271 22.59 -14.07 -35.51
N GLU A 272 22.01 -13.01 -34.94
CA GLU A 272 22.67 -12.06 -34.01
C GLU A 272 22.48 -12.36 -32.51
N HIS A 273 22.12 -13.60 -32.13
CA HIS A 273 21.95 -14.10 -30.75
C HIS A 273 20.61 -13.71 -30.08
N ILE A 274 19.55 -14.47 -30.36
CA ILE A 274 18.32 -14.44 -29.55
C ILE A 274 18.47 -15.32 -28.31
N GLU A 275 18.15 -14.77 -27.13
CA GLU A 275 18.10 -15.52 -25.86
C GLU A 275 17.06 -16.66 -25.90
N PRO A 276 17.33 -17.86 -25.34
CA PRO A 276 16.45 -19.03 -25.45
C PRO A 276 14.98 -18.81 -25.06
N LEU A 277 14.72 -18.02 -24.01
CA LEU A 277 13.35 -17.72 -23.55
C LEU A 277 12.59 -16.79 -24.52
N ALA A 278 13.31 -15.91 -25.23
CA ALA A 278 12.73 -15.05 -26.26
C ALA A 278 12.39 -15.87 -27.52
N ALA A 279 13.26 -16.83 -27.91
CA ALA A 279 12.94 -17.78 -28.98
C ALA A 279 11.69 -18.61 -28.66
N LEU A 280 11.52 -19.03 -27.39
CA LEU A 280 10.29 -19.67 -26.92
C LEU A 280 9.06 -18.77 -27.09
N SER A 281 9.18 -17.48 -26.75
CA SER A 281 8.12 -16.49 -26.95
C SER A 281 7.75 -16.35 -28.42
N ASN A 282 8.74 -16.33 -29.32
CA ASN A 282 8.53 -16.26 -30.77
C ASN A 282 7.80 -17.50 -31.30
N ALA A 283 8.20 -18.70 -30.89
CA ALA A 283 7.53 -19.95 -31.25
C ALA A 283 6.08 -20.00 -30.74
N MET A 284 5.86 -19.54 -29.51
CA MET A 284 4.54 -19.41 -28.89
C MET A 284 3.62 -18.47 -29.69
N GLN A 285 4.10 -17.25 -29.98
CA GLN A 285 3.33 -16.25 -30.71
C GLN A 285 3.08 -16.62 -32.17
N TYR A 286 4.02 -17.32 -32.83
CA TYR A 286 3.79 -17.82 -34.19
C TYR A 286 2.64 -18.82 -34.23
N LEU A 287 2.66 -19.83 -33.34
CA LEU A 287 1.59 -20.82 -33.31
C LEU A 287 0.24 -20.20 -32.90
N GLU A 288 0.24 -19.30 -31.93
CA GLU A 288 -0.94 -18.55 -31.50
C GLU A 288 -1.58 -17.80 -32.66
N ARG A 289 -0.81 -17.06 -33.47
CA ARG A 289 -1.30 -16.35 -34.65
C ARG A 289 -1.93 -17.28 -35.68
N CYS A 290 -1.29 -18.42 -35.96
CA CYS A 290 -1.84 -19.41 -36.88
C CYS A 290 -3.16 -19.99 -36.36
N GLU A 291 -3.24 -20.37 -35.09
CA GLU A 291 -4.48 -20.90 -34.50
C GLU A 291 -5.60 -19.86 -34.43
N PHE A 292 -5.27 -18.61 -34.08
CA PHE A 292 -6.22 -17.51 -34.08
C PHE A 292 -6.77 -17.26 -35.49
N LYS A 293 -5.90 -17.19 -36.50
CA LYS A 293 -6.28 -17.03 -37.91
C LYS A 293 -7.19 -18.17 -38.38
N ASN A 294 -6.85 -19.42 -38.05
CA ASN A 294 -7.68 -20.57 -38.42
C ASN A 294 -9.04 -20.59 -37.73
N THR A 295 -9.12 -20.12 -36.50
CA THR A 295 -10.36 -20.15 -35.71
C THR A 295 -11.28 -18.97 -36.04
N HIS A 296 -10.71 -17.77 -36.20
CA HIS A 296 -11.48 -16.51 -36.27
C HIS A 296 -11.32 -15.74 -37.58
N GLY A 297 -10.37 -16.13 -38.44
CA GLY A 297 -10.02 -15.38 -39.65
C GLY A 297 -11.18 -15.22 -40.64
N GLU A 298 -11.98 -16.27 -40.83
CA GLU A 298 -13.18 -16.22 -41.68
C GLU A 298 -14.20 -15.21 -41.14
N TRP A 299 -14.50 -15.27 -39.84
CA TRP A 299 -15.43 -14.35 -39.19
C TRP A 299 -14.94 -12.90 -39.28
N ILE A 300 -13.66 -12.65 -39.03
CA ILE A 300 -13.06 -11.30 -39.16
C ILE A 300 -13.21 -10.77 -40.59
N HIS A 301 -12.98 -11.62 -41.59
CA HIS A 301 -13.08 -11.23 -43.00
C HIS A 301 -14.53 -10.89 -43.41
N GLN A 302 -15.49 -11.72 -42.98
CA GLN A 302 -16.91 -11.57 -43.33
C GLN A 302 -17.58 -10.42 -42.57
N VAL A 303 -17.35 -10.33 -41.26
CA VAL A 303 -18.07 -9.42 -40.37
C VAL A 303 -17.40 -8.05 -40.28
N ARG A 304 -16.07 -7.99 -40.47
CA ARG A 304 -15.25 -6.77 -40.34
C ARG A 304 -15.53 -6.03 -39.03
N PRO A 305 -15.30 -6.69 -37.87
CA PRO A 305 -15.65 -6.14 -36.57
C PRO A 305 -14.93 -4.82 -36.30
N ILE A 306 -15.56 -3.94 -35.55
CA ILE A 306 -14.92 -2.72 -35.06
C ILE A 306 -13.97 -3.10 -33.93
N LEU A 307 -12.66 -2.87 -34.12
CA LEU A 307 -11.59 -3.24 -33.19
C LEU A 307 -10.84 -2.01 -32.67
N GLY A 308 -10.46 -2.04 -31.39
CA GLY A 308 -9.55 -1.07 -30.80
C GLY A 308 -8.16 -1.10 -31.44
N PRO A 309 -7.37 -0.01 -31.40
CA PRO A 309 -6.12 0.12 -32.16
C PRO A 309 -5.10 -1.01 -31.91
N GLY A 310 -4.88 -1.38 -30.65
CA GLY A 310 -3.93 -2.45 -30.28
C GLY A 310 -4.38 -3.83 -30.74
N VAL A 311 -5.66 -4.16 -30.51
CA VAL A 311 -6.25 -5.44 -30.94
C VAL A 311 -6.27 -5.54 -32.46
N LYS A 312 -6.62 -4.45 -33.16
CA LYS A 312 -6.57 -4.38 -34.63
C LYS A 312 -5.18 -4.71 -35.17
N GLN A 313 -4.13 -4.20 -34.54
CA GLN A 313 -2.76 -4.50 -34.95
C GLN A 313 -2.41 -5.99 -34.75
N ASN A 314 -2.82 -6.59 -33.64
CA ASN A 314 -2.58 -8.01 -33.36
C ASN A 314 -3.35 -8.92 -34.32
N VAL A 315 -4.63 -8.61 -34.56
CA VAL A 315 -5.45 -9.31 -35.56
C VAL A 315 -4.83 -9.22 -36.95
N GLN A 316 -4.39 -8.03 -37.37
CA GLN A 316 -3.74 -7.87 -38.68
C GLN A 316 -2.46 -8.72 -38.78
N LYS A 317 -1.61 -8.72 -37.75
CA LYS A 317 -0.42 -9.58 -37.70
C LYS A 317 -0.78 -11.06 -37.82
N ALA A 318 -1.86 -11.51 -37.17
CA ALA A 318 -2.32 -12.89 -37.28
C ALA A 318 -2.78 -13.22 -38.71
N LEU A 319 -3.59 -12.36 -39.33
CA LEU A 319 -4.06 -12.53 -40.71
C LEU A 319 -2.91 -12.55 -41.73
N ASP A 320 -1.91 -11.69 -41.53
CA ASP A 320 -0.71 -11.58 -42.38
C ASP A 320 0.29 -12.74 -42.15
N THR A 321 0.12 -13.53 -41.10
CA THR A 321 1.01 -14.66 -40.82
C THR A 321 0.89 -15.71 -41.92
N VAL A 322 2.03 -16.04 -42.53
CA VAL A 322 2.15 -17.12 -43.51
C VAL A 322 2.19 -18.45 -42.77
N GLU A 323 1.21 -19.28 -43.06
CA GLU A 323 1.07 -20.61 -42.47
C GLU A 323 2.02 -21.58 -43.17
N ASP A 324 3.01 -22.06 -42.43
CA ASP A 324 3.92 -23.11 -42.85
C ASP A 324 3.71 -24.31 -41.93
N GLN A 325 3.14 -25.39 -42.48
CA GLN A 325 2.82 -26.60 -41.73
C GLN A 325 4.06 -27.17 -41.04
N LYS A 326 5.23 -27.13 -41.68
CA LYS A 326 6.48 -27.63 -41.08
C LYS A 326 6.88 -26.78 -39.87
N LYS A 327 6.70 -25.46 -39.94
CA LYS A 327 6.96 -24.54 -38.83
C LYS A 327 5.96 -24.70 -37.69
N ILE A 328 4.69 -24.95 -38.00
CA ILE A 328 3.63 -25.30 -37.02
C ILE A 328 3.98 -26.63 -36.32
N ASP A 329 4.36 -27.66 -37.07
CA ASP A 329 4.79 -28.97 -36.52
C ASP A 329 6.02 -28.82 -35.61
N THR A 330 6.92 -27.89 -35.96
CA THR A 330 8.08 -27.52 -35.14
C THR A 330 7.63 -26.89 -33.82
N CYS A 331 6.67 -25.97 -33.82
CA CYS A 331 6.11 -25.39 -32.60
C CYS A 331 5.50 -26.47 -31.69
N HIS A 332 4.74 -27.43 -32.24
CA HIS A 332 4.19 -28.54 -31.45
C HIS A 332 5.30 -29.45 -30.88
N THR A 333 6.37 -29.66 -31.63
CA THR A 333 7.55 -30.41 -31.16
C THR A 333 8.25 -29.70 -30.00
N ILE A 334 8.47 -28.38 -30.12
CA ILE A 334 9.03 -27.53 -29.06
C ILE A 334 8.18 -27.63 -27.80
N ARG A 335 6.85 -27.51 -27.91
CA ARG A 335 5.91 -27.62 -26.77
C ARG A 335 6.04 -28.95 -26.05
N ARG A 336 6.02 -30.06 -26.79
CA ARG A 336 6.13 -31.42 -26.24
C ARG A 336 7.47 -31.62 -25.52
N LYS A 337 8.58 -31.32 -26.18
CA LYS A 337 9.93 -31.48 -25.60
C LYS A 337 10.16 -30.55 -24.41
N LEU A 338 9.65 -29.31 -24.45
CA LEU A 338 9.75 -28.42 -23.31
C LEU A 338 8.96 -28.95 -22.12
N ARG A 339 7.75 -29.48 -22.33
CA ARG A 339 6.97 -30.11 -21.25
C ARG A 339 7.73 -31.27 -20.62
N GLU A 340 8.30 -32.15 -21.42
CA GLU A 340 9.15 -33.26 -20.95
C GLU A 340 10.36 -32.72 -20.15
N ALA A 341 11.09 -31.75 -20.71
CA ALA A 341 12.27 -31.16 -20.08
C ALA A 341 11.96 -30.48 -18.74
N ILE A 342 10.88 -29.69 -18.64
CA ILE A 342 10.49 -29.03 -17.39
C ILE A 342 9.99 -30.05 -16.37
N THR A 343 9.29 -31.10 -16.81
CA THR A 343 8.88 -32.21 -15.94
C THR A 343 10.11 -32.91 -15.34
N ASP A 344 11.11 -33.23 -16.17
CA ASP A 344 12.37 -33.85 -15.72
C ASP A 344 13.16 -32.94 -14.79
N LEU A 345 13.24 -31.64 -15.11
CA LEU A 345 13.96 -30.66 -14.31
C LEU A 345 13.37 -30.53 -12.91
N LEU A 346 12.03 -30.51 -12.80
CA LEU A 346 11.34 -30.31 -11.53
C LEU A 346 11.18 -31.61 -10.74
N GLY A 347 10.98 -32.74 -11.42
CA GLY A 347 10.57 -33.98 -10.78
C GLY A 347 9.32 -33.80 -9.91
N ASP A 348 9.13 -34.68 -8.94
CA ASP A 348 8.01 -34.57 -8.01
C ASP A 348 8.19 -33.37 -7.08
N PHE A 349 7.18 -32.51 -7.03
CA PHE A 349 7.09 -31.35 -6.12
C PHE A 349 8.24 -30.33 -6.25
N GLY A 350 8.89 -30.25 -7.42
CA GLY A 350 9.81 -29.17 -7.75
C GLY A 350 9.08 -27.92 -8.24
N ALA A 351 9.66 -26.73 -8.03
CA ALA A 351 9.12 -25.46 -8.51
C ALA A 351 10.20 -24.54 -9.10
N ILE A 352 9.80 -23.65 -10.01
CA ILE A 352 10.63 -22.56 -10.53
C ILE A 352 10.11 -21.24 -9.96
N MET A 353 11.01 -20.41 -9.43
CA MET A 353 10.74 -19.03 -9.02
C MET A 353 11.28 -18.07 -10.09
N MET A 354 10.39 -17.24 -10.63
CA MET A 354 10.69 -16.26 -11.67
C MET A 354 9.75 -15.04 -11.54
N PRO A 355 10.13 -13.85 -12.04
CA PRO A 355 9.20 -12.73 -12.11
C PRO A 355 8.09 -13.03 -13.10
N THR A 356 6.90 -12.48 -12.85
CA THR A 356 5.76 -12.63 -13.77
C THR A 356 5.75 -11.52 -14.81
N VAL A 357 6.08 -10.29 -14.43
CA VAL A 357 6.13 -9.14 -15.34
C VAL A 357 7.47 -8.42 -15.16
N PRO A 358 7.97 -7.69 -16.19
CA PRO A 358 9.28 -7.04 -16.14
C PRO A 358 9.31 -5.82 -15.22
N GLY A 359 8.16 -5.30 -14.77
CA GLY A 359 8.11 -4.09 -13.97
C GLY A 359 6.69 -3.68 -13.59
N PRO A 360 6.53 -2.45 -13.08
CA PRO A 360 5.21 -1.91 -12.73
C PRO A 360 4.30 -1.82 -13.97
N PRO A 361 2.96 -1.83 -13.78
CA PRO A 361 2.01 -1.77 -14.89
C PRO A 361 2.22 -0.50 -15.74
N PRO A 362 2.20 -0.54 -17.08
CA PRO A 362 2.29 0.68 -17.89
C PRO A 362 1.17 1.69 -17.60
N LYS A 363 1.43 2.99 -17.78
CA LYS A 363 0.39 4.02 -17.66
C LYS A 363 -0.73 3.81 -18.68
N LEU A 364 -1.95 4.20 -18.31
CA LEU A 364 -3.05 4.27 -19.28
C LEU A 364 -2.62 5.16 -20.47
N HIS A 365 -2.90 4.69 -21.68
CA HIS A 365 -2.52 5.39 -22.92
C HIS A 365 -1.02 5.65 -23.11
N ALA A 366 -0.13 4.87 -22.46
CA ALA A 366 1.32 4.95 -22.70
C ALA A 366 1.67 4.86 -24.19
N ASN A 367 2.77 5.51 -24.58
CA ASN A 367 3.27 5.54 -25.97
C ASN A 367 3.57 4.12 -26.48
N VAL A 368 3.37 3.91 -27.78
CA VAL A 368 3.54 2.65 -28.50
C VAL A 368 4.96 2.08 -28.33
N SER A 369 6.00 2.92 -28.34
CA SER A 369 7.40 2.46 -28.23
C SER A 369 7.72 1.90 -26.83
N GLU A 370 7.36 2.63 -25.78
CA GLU A 370 7.58 2.22 -24.39
C GLU A 370 6.83 0.93 -24.06
N PHE A 371 5.63 0.77 -24.63
CA PHE A 371 4.84 -0.44 -24.45
C PHE A 371 5.40 -1.65 -25.19
N LYS A 372 6.09 -1.46 -26.32
CA LYS A 372 6.58 -2.55 -27.16
C LYS A 372 7.63 -3.38 -26.43
N ASP A 373 8.68 -2.76 -25.93
CA ASP A 373 9.77 -3.45 -25.23
C ASP A 373 9.25 -4.16 -23.97
N PHE A 374 8.38 -3.47 -23.23
CA PHE A 374 7.70 -4.02 -22.07
C PHE A 374 6.88 -5.28 -22.43
N SER A 375 6.14 -5.24 -23.55
CA SER A 375 5.33 -6.36 -24.03
C SER A 375 6.20 -7.56 -24.42
N GLU A 376 7.32 -7.34 -25.09
CA GLU A 376 8.24 -8.41 -25.53
C GLU A 376 8.88 -9.13 -24.34
N MET A 377 9.35 -8.36 -23.35
CA MET A 377 9.86 -8.93 -22.09
C MET A 377 8.76 -9.69 -21.33
N THR A 378 7.53 -9.17 -21.31
CA THR A 378 6.40 -9.84 -20.66
C THR A 378 6.09 -11.19 -21.31
N PHE A 379 6.00 -11.26 -22.64
CA PHE A 379 5.76 -12.54 -23.33
C PHE A 379 6.92 -13.53 -23.13
N THR A 380 8.14 -13.04 -23.03
CA THR A 380 9.33 -13.85 -22.70
C THR A 380 9.19 -14.50 -21.31
N LEU A 381 8.73 -13.76 -20.30
CA LEU A 381 8.46 -14.33 -18.97
C LEU A 381 7.26 -15.29 -18.95
N MET A 382 6.27 -15.08 -19.82
CA MET A 382 5.09 -15.94 -19.92
C MET A 382 5.34 -17.25 -20.68
N SER A 383 6.40 -17.30 -21.51
CA SER A 383 6.63 -18.37 -22.49
C SER A 383 6.90 -19.72 -21.85
N LEU A 384 7.60 -19.77 -20.71
CA LEU A 384 8.01 -21.02 -20.08
C LEU A 384 6.81 -21.93 -19.74
N SER A 385 5.81 -21.39 -19.02
CA SER A 385 4.58 -22.13 -18.67
C SER A 385 3.53 -22.10 -19.80
N GLY A 386 3.55 -21.10 -20.68
CA GLY A 386 2.67 -21.06 -21.87
C GLY A 386 2.98 -22.19 -22.85
N VAL A 387 4.26 -22.37 -23.19
CA VAL A 387 4.75 -23.37 -24.13
C VAL A 387 4.75 -24.78 -23.51
N SER A 388 5.23 -24.93 -22.27
CA SER A 388 5.23 -26.24 -21.60
C SER A 388 3.82 -26.68 -21.21
N GLY A 389 2.91 -25.76 -20.93
CA GLY A 389 1.61 -26.06 -20.34
C GLY A 389 1.70 -26.46 -18.86
N CYS A 390 2.83 -26.24 -18.19
CA CYS A 390 2.93 -26.39 -16.74
C CYS A 390 2.12 -25.29 -16.02
N CYS A 391 1.62 -25.58 -14.81
CA CYS A 391 0.94 -24.59 -14.01
C CYS A 391 1.88 -23.47 -13.54
N GLN A 392 1.35 -22.26 -13.41
CA GLN A 392 2.05 -21.12 -12.84
C GLN A 392 1.07 -20.33 -11.97
N VAL A 393 1.45 -20.11 -10.72
CA VAL A 393 0.75 -19.21 -9.80
C VAL A 393 1.51 -17.90 -9.69
N TRP A 394 0.78 -16.79 -9.75
CA TRP A 394 1.28 -15.50 -9.32
C TRP A 394 0.97 -15.28 -7.85
N GLN A 395 1.95 -14.75 -7.13
CA GLN A 395 1.79 -14.23 -5.79
C GLN A 395 2.33 -12.82 -5.74
N GLN A 396 1.60 -11.95 -5.04
CA GLN A 396 2.07 -10.62 -4.71
C GLN A 396 3.37 -10.71 -3.90
N ALA A 397 4.48 -10.27 -4.48
CA ALA A 397 5.64 -9.85 -3.72
C ALA A 397 5.22 -8.57 -2.97
N LEU A 398 4.50 -8.75 -1.85
CA LEU A 398 4.03 -7.76 -0.88
C LEU A 398 4.19 -6.30 -1.32
N TYR A 399 3.07 -5.72 -1.73
CA TYR A 399 2.87 -4.42 -2.37
C TYR A 399 3.47 -3.24 -1.60
N TRP A 400 4.67 -2.83 -1.98
CA TRP A 400 5.26 -1.60 -1.46
C TRP A 400 6.20 -0.90 -2.45
N MET A 401 6.23 -1.37 -3.70
CA MET A 401 7.29 -1.07 -4.67
C MET A 401 7.29 0.34 -5.28
N GLU A 402 6.48 1.27 -4.78
CA GLU A 402 6.53 2.66 -5.23
C GLU A 402 6.46 3.68 -4.08
N ILE A 403 6.52 3.26 -2.81
CA ILE A 403 6.46 4.20 -1.69
C ILE A 403 7.88 4.59 -1.26
N GLN A 404 8.24 5.86 -1.48
CA GLN A 404 9.53 6.43 -1.12
C GLN A 404 9.54 6.89 0.33
N ALA A 405 10.63 6.58 1.05
CA ALA A 405 10.79 6.85 2.47
C ALA A 405 12.11 7.54 2.81
N HIS A 406 12.04 8.53 3.68
CA HIS A 406 13.21 9.14 4.35
C HIS A 406 13.20 8.87 5.85
N CYS A 407 14.39 8.75 6.44
CA CYS A 407 14.55 8.57 7.89
C CYS A 407 15.37 9.71 8.50
N GLN A 408 15.02 10.13 9.71
CA GLN A 408 15.83 11.10 10.45
C GLN A 408 17.23 10.56 10.79
N LYS A 409 18.25 11.43 10.93
CA LYS A 409 19.67 11.06 11.23
C LYS A 409 19.94 10.48 12.64
N LEU A 410 18.98 9.75 13.19
CA LEU A 410 19.04 9.10 14.51
C LEU A 410 18.69 7.61 14.46
N PHE A 411 18.33 7.08 13.29
CA PHE A 411 18.05 5.65 13.08
C PHE A 411 19.32 4.94 12.61
N ASP A 412 19.55 3.76 13.16
CA ASP A 412 20.67 2.89 12.78
C ASP A 412 20.46 2.29 11.38
N PHE A 413 21.52 2.37 10.58
CA PHE A 413 21.68 1.66 9.31
C PHE A 413 23.00 0.90 9.37
N GLU A 414 22.99 -0.36 8.93
CA GLU A 414 24.20 -1.19 8.93
C GLU A 414 25.33 -0.52 8.14
N GLY A 415 26.51 -0.38 8.75
CA GLY A 415 27.67 0.31 8.15
C GLY A 415 27.59 1.84 8.14
N TYR A 416 26.64 2.45 8.86
CA TYR A 416 26.48 3.90 8.97
C TYR A 416 26.47 4.34 10.44
N VAL A 417 26.99 5.54 10.71
CA VAL A 417 26.90 6.18 12.04
C VAL A 417 25.78 7.21 12.01
N ALA A 418 24.69 6.94 12.72
CA ALA A 418 23.66 7.94 12.98
C ALA A 418 24.27 9.16 13.70
N THR A 419 24.10 10.35 13.13
CA THR A 419 24.85 11.55 13.58
C THR A 419 24.17 12.31 14.71
N PHE A 420 22.92 11.98 15.05
CA PHE A 420 22.12 12.70 16.03
C PHE A 420 22.07 14.23 15.77
N GLY A 421 22.09 14.61 14.48
CA GLY A 421 22.13 16.01 14.06
C GLY A 421 23.46 16.74 14.30
N ASN A 422 24.51 16.08 14.81
CA ASN A 422 25.79 16.73 15.14
C ASN A 422 27.00 15.91 14.64
N PRO A 423 27.96 16.51 13.90
CA PRO A 423 29.10 15.78 13.35
C PRO A 423 30.08 15.25 14.42
N ASP A 424 30.16 15.87 15.60
CA ASP A 424 31.00 15.37 16.69
C ASP A 424 30.52 14.01 17.20
N TRP A 425 29.22 13.72 17.10
CA TRP A 425 28.66 12.40 17.43
C TRP A 425 29.24 11.31 16.52
N LYS A 426 29.28 11.59 15.21
CA LYS A 426 29.85 10.67 14.21
C LYS A 426 31.33 10.39 14.45
N ARG A 427 32.09 11.37 14.95
CA ARG A 427 33.52 11.22 15.25
C ARG A 427 33.79 10.25 16.40
N THR A 428 32.88 10.12 17.36
CA THR A 428 33.11 9.38 18.61
C THR A 428 32.34 8.07 18.71
N HIS A 429 31.45 7.77 17.76
CA HIS A 429 30.64 6.56 17.77
C HIS A 429 30.98 5.64 16.59
N LYS A 430 30.83 4.34 16.81
CA LYS A 430 31.07 3.31 15.79
C LYS A 430 29.86 3.16 14.88
N GLU A 431 30.09 2.60 13.70
CA GLU A 431 29.03 2.24 12.77
C GLU A 431 28.07 1.22 13.40
N ALA A 432 26.78 1.35 13.11
CA ALA A 432 25.79 0.40 13.55
C ALA A 432 25.99 -0.95 12.84
N THR A 433 25.80 -2.04 13.59
CA THR A 433 25.94 -3.41 13.08
C THR A 433 24.62 -4.02 12.58
N SER A 434 23.52 -3.28 12.69
CA SER A 434 22.19 -3.72 12.26
C SER A 434 21.29 -2.52 11.98
N ILE A 435 20.27 -2.73 11.14
CA ILE A 435 19.25 -1.71 10.83
C ILE A 435 18.21 -1.64 11.97
N ALA A 436 17.75 -0.43 12.31
CA ALA A 436 16.67 -0.23 13.27
C ALA A 436 15.40 -1.03 12.88
N PRO A 437 14.72 -1.76 13.80
CA PRO A 437 13.57 -2.59 13.43
C PRO A 437 12.41 -1.84 12.79
N SER A 438 12.18 -0.58 13.15
CA SER A 438 11.16 0.27 12.51
C SER A 438 11.47 0.55 11.05
N VAL A 439 12.74 0.83 10.71
CA VAL A 439 13.20 0.96 9.32
C VAL A 439 13.15 -0.38 8.60
N PHE A 440 13.59 -1.45 9.27
CA PHE A 440 13.54 -2.79 8.72
C PHE A 440 12.12 -3.24 8.42
N ASP A 441 11.15 -2.98 9.29
CA ASP A 441 9.75 -3.34 9.10
C ASP A 441 9.16 -2.60 7.88
N LEU A 442 9.58 -1.36 7.61
CA LEU A 442 9.21 -0.60 6.40
C LEU A 442 9.92 -1.10 5.14
N LEU A 443 11.20 -1.46 5.20
CA LEU A 443 11.92 -2.05 4.07
C LEU A 443 11.43 -3.46 3.75
N GLU A 444 11.15 -4.26 4.78
CA GLU A 444 10.48 -5.54 4.64
C GLU A 444 9.10 -5.27 4.08
N ALA A 445 8.34 -4.32 4.55
CA ALA A 445 7.17 -3.83 3.86
C ALA A 445 7.57 -2.99 2.63
N GLY A 446 8.50 -3.46 1.77
CA GLY A 446 9.00 -2.96 0.49
C GLY A 446 9.07 -1.45 0.18
N ALA A 447 9.04 -0.57 1.18
CA ALA A 447 9.29 0.85 0.98
C ALA A 447 10.72 1.04 0.45
N THR A 448 10.91 2.03 -0.41
CA THR A 448 12.24 2.37 -0.92
C THR A 448 12.86 3.44 -0.04
N PHE A 449 13.98 3.12 0.60
CA PHE A 449 14.73 4.10 1.38
C PHE A 449 15.52 5.02 0.44
N ILE A 450 15.22 6.32 0.49
CA ILE A 450 15.83 7.33 -0.38
C ILE A 450 17.00 8.05 0.31
N GLY A 451 17.01 8.13 1.63
CA GLY A 451 18.05 8.85 2.36
C GLY A 451 17.68 9.32 3.76
N THR A 452 18.60 10.12 4.34
CA THR A 452 18.46 10.66 5.69
C THR A 452 18.14 12.16 5.71
N THR A 453 17.39 12.61 6.71
CA THR A 453 16.92 14.01 6.82
C THR A 453 17.66 14.80 7.90
N VAL A 454 17.78 16.11 7.68
CA VAL A 454 18.29 17.06 8.69
C VAL A 454 17.36 17.09 9.90
N MET A 455 17.93 17.34 11.08
CA MET A 455 17.21 17.46 12.34
C MET A 455 17.92 18.47 13.25
N ASP A 456 17.23 18.96 14.28
CA ASP A 456 17.88 19.70 15.37
C ASP A 456 18.94 18.83 16.05
N GLU A 457 20.03 19.46 16.47
CA GLU A 457 21.14 18.79 17.16
C GLU A 457 20.64 18.12 18.44
N LEU A 458 21.03 16.85 18.62
CA LEU A 458 20.67 16.03 19.78
C LEU A 458 19.15 15.88 19.99
N ALA A 459 18.36 16.11 18.94
CA ALA A 459 16.91 16.21 18.99
C ALA A 459 16.37 17.24 20.01
N TYR A 460 17.21 18.17 20.51
CA TYR A 460 16.94 18.95 21.71
C TYR A 460 16.48 20.40 21.41
N SER A 461 15.62 20.54 20.40
CA SER A 461 15.01 21.80 20.00
C SER A 461 13.78 21.52 19.12
N ILE A 462 12.88 22.50 19.05
CA ILE A 462 11.64 22.46 18.26
C ILE A 462 11.66 23.44 17.07
N ARG A 463 12.82 24.01 16.73
CA ARG A 463 12.96 25.05 15.70
C ARG A 463 13.21 24.44 14.31
N GLY A 464 13.97 23.37 14.21
CA GLY A 464 14.45 22.86 12.93
C GLY A 464 15.72 23.51 12.43
N GLU A 465 16.41 24.28 13.28
CA GLU A 465 17.67 24.95 12.95
C GLU A 465 18.85 24.06 13.33
N ASN A 466 19.84 23.98 12.44
CA ASN A 466 21.05 23.20 12.66
C ASN A 466 22.26 23.94 12.10
N ILE A 467 23.27 24.23 12.93
CA ILE A 467 24.44 25.03 12.50
C ILE A 467 25.39 24.27 11.57
N HIS A 468 25.34 22.93 11.57
CA HIS A 468 26.26 22.07 10.80
C HIS A 468 25.70 21.74 9.42
N TYR A 469 24.39 21.54 9.34
CA TYR A 469 23.72 21.07 8.12
C TYR A 469 22.73 22.10 7.53
N GLY A 470 22.56 23.26 8.18
CA GLY A 470 21.61 24.29 7.79
C GLY A 470 20.18 23.98 8.22
N THR A 471 19.29 24.94 7.97
CA THR A 471 17.85 24.84 8.28
C THR A 471 17.09 24.43 7.02
N PRO A 472 16.33 23.32 7.03
CA PRO A 472 15.45 22.96 5.93
C PRO A 472 14.41 24.06 5.68
N ARG A 473 14.17 24.41 4.41
CA ARG A 473 13.19 25.44 4.06
C ARG A 473 11.78 24.90 4.29
N ASN A 474 10.97 25.62 5.06
CA ASN A 474 9.57 25.27 5.28
C ASN A 474 8.81 25.31 3.92
N PRO A 475 8.12 24.22 3.51
CA PRO A 475 7.49 24.12 2.20
C PRO A 475 6.22 24.97 2.07
N CYS A 476 5.57 25.33 3.17
CA CYS A 476 4.39 26.19 3.16
C CYS A 476 4.76 27.68 3.22
N VAL A 477 5.78 28.03 4.00
CA VAL A 477 6.13 29.42 4.34
C VAL A 477 7.65 29.58 4.51
N GLY A 478 8.35 29.80 3.40
CA GLY A 478 9.82 29.70 3.34
C GLY A 478 10.64 30.70 4.17
N ASP A 479 10.03 31.76 4.72
CA ASP A 479 10.67 32.74 5.63
C ASP A 479 10.55 32.37 7.12
N ARG A 480 9.94 31.21 7.41
CA ARG A 480 9.66 30.72 8.76
C ARG A 480 10.29 29.37 9.02
N VAL A 481 10.42 29.06 10.31
CA VAL A 481 11.05 27.81 10.75
C VAL A 481 10.18 26.60 10.35
N PRO A 482 10.78 25.46 9.96
CA PRO A 482 10.04 24.23 9.63
C PRO A 482 9.53 23.51 10.88
N GLY A 483 10.00 23.89 12.07
CA GLY A 483 9.72 23.18 13.32
C GLY A 483 10.70 22.02 13.51
N GLY A 484 10.69 21.39 14.68
CA GLY A 484 11.67 20.36 15.03
C GLY A 484 11.21 19.45 16.18
N SER A 485 11.96 18.40 16.52
CA SER A 485 13.31 18.13 16.00
C SER A 485 13.39 17.41 14.64
N SER A 486 12.29 16.79 14.19
CA SER A 486 12.23 16.06 12.90
C SER A 486 11.98 16.98 11.70
N SER A 487 12.70 18.09 11.64
CA SER A 487 12.51 19.18 10.68
C SER A 487 12.59 18.72 9.23
N GLY A 488 13.68 18.06 8.85
CA GLY A 488 13.88 17.57 7.49
C GLY A 488 12.85 16.50 7.11
N SER A 489 12.41 15.66 8.04
CA SER A 489 11.38 14.63 7.77
C SER A 489 10.05 15.27 7.39
N ALA A 490 9.58 16.27 8.13
CA ALA A 490 8.35 16.98 7.77
C ALA A 490 8.49 17.77 6.46
N VAL A 491 9.65 18.40 6.22
CA VAL A 491 9.90 19.17 5.00
C VAL A 491 9.90 18.28 3.76
N VAL A 492 10.58 17.13 3.77
CA VAL A 492 10.62 16.25 2.57
C VAL A 492 9.26 15.63 2.27
N ALA A 493 8.47 15.31 3.30
CA ALA A 493 7.09 14.87 3.11
C ALA A 493 6.21 16.01 2.58
N GLY A 494 6.34 17.22 3.14
CA GLY A 494 5.53 18.38 2.76
C GLY A 494 5.89 19.00 1.41
N ALA A 495 7.12 18.80 0.95
CA ALA A 495 7.58 19.17 -0.39
C ALA A 495 7.25 18.10 -1.45
N ASP A 496 6.52 17.04 -1.09
CA ASP A 496 6.19 15.90 -1.96
C ASP A 496 7.44 15.23 -2.59
N HIS A 497 8.60 15.29 -1.91
CA HIS A 497 9.82 14.60 -2.35
C HIS A 497 9.77 13.09 -2.05
N VAL A 498 8.95 12.70 -1.07
CA VAL A 498 8.71 11.32 -0.65
C VAL A 498 7.24 11.18 -0.24
N ASP A 499 6.71 9.97 -0.35
CA ASP A 499 5.33 9.67 0.06
C ASP A 499 5.15 9.76 1.58
N PHE A 500 6.17 9.34 2.32
CA PHE A 500 6.22 9.46 3.77
C PHE A 500 7.65 9.58 4.29
N SER A 501 7.79 10.01 5.53
CA SER A 501 9.07 10.01 6.24
C SER A 501 8.88 9.62 7.69
N ILE A 502 9.94 9.13 8.33
CA ILE A 502 9.93 8.81 9.76
C ILE A 502 10.86 9.74 10.54
N GLY A 503 10.52 9.94 11.80
CA GLY A 503 11.26 10.73 12.78
C GLY A 503 11.00 10.23 14.19
N THR A 504 11.26 11.08 15.17
CA THR A 504 10.90 10.81 16.56
C THR A 504 9.97 11.88 17.10
N ASP A 505 9.19 11.53 18.12
CA ASP A 505 8.45 12.49 18.93
C ASP A 505 8.82 12.26 20.39
N CYS A 506 9.53 13.21 20.98
CA CYS A 506 9.81 13.25 22.41
C CYS A 506 8.83 14.23 23.08
N LEU A 507 9.01 15.53 22.80
CA LEU A 507 8.18 16.62 23.31
C LEU A 507 7.40 17.34 22.18
N GLY A 508 7.00 16.59 21.14
CA GLY A 508 6.31 17.17 19.97
C GLY A 508 7.12 17.15 18.68
N SER A 509 8.29 16.50 18.67
CA SER A 509 9.21 16.50 17.54
C SER A 509 8.66 15.96 16.22
N SER A 510 7.51 15.26 16.24
CA SER A 510 6.75 14.94 15.02
C SER A 510 5.56 15.85 14.81
N ARG A 511 4.82 16.19 15.87
CA ARG A 511 3.59 17.00 15.77
C ARG A 511 3.83 18.46 15.39
N ILE A 512 4.87 19.09 15.95
CA ILE A 512 5.22 20.49 15.70
C ILE A 512 5.64 20.71 14.24
N PRO A 513 6.66 20.01 13.70
CA PRO A 513 7.04 20.23 12.32
C PRO A 513 5.96 19.78 11.32
N ALA A 514 5.12 18.79 11.67
CA ALA A 514 3.96 18.45 10.85
C ALA A 514 2.98 19.61 10.72
N SER A 515 2.64 20.26 11.84
CA SER A 515 1.80 21.46 11.84
C SER A 515 2.39 22.58 10.99
N TYR A 516 3.70 22.81 11.10
CA TYR A 516 4.36 23.93 10.42
C TYR A 516 4.58 23.69 8.94
N CYS A 517 4.77 22.43 8.53
CA CYS A 517 4.97 22.05 7.13
C CYS A 517 3.67 21.64 6.42
N GLY A 518 2.51 21.76 7.08
CA GLY A 518 1.21 21.48 6.49
C GLY A 518 1.00 20.00 6.12
N VAL A 519 1.59 19.08 6.89
CA VAL A 519 1.49 17.63 6.69
C VAL A 519 0.84 16.94 7.88
N PHE A 520 0.42 15.69 7.70
CA PHE A 520 0.10 14.85 8.83
C PHE A 520 1.37 14.45 9.56
N GLY A 521 1.30 14.40 10.88
CA GLY A 521 2.35 13.85 11.71
C GLY A 521 1.77 13.20 12.95
N ILE A 522 2.30 12.04 13.31
CA ILE A 522 1.78 11.26 14.43
C ILE A 522 2.87 10.99 15.47
N ARG A 523 2.46 11.16 16.73
CA ARG A 523 3.09 10.51 17.88
C ARG A 523 2.26 9.25 18.17
N PRO A 524 2.77 8.04 17.95
CA PRO A 524 2.06 6.83 18.34
C PRO A 524 2.06 6.65 19.86
N SER A 525 1.29 5.68 20.34
CA SER A 525 1.32 5.31 21.75
C SER A 525 2.73 4.92 22.18
N TYR A 526 3.13 5.34 23.37
CA TYR A 526 4.45 5.03 23.91
C TYR A 526 4.68 3.52 23.98
N GLY A 527 5.75 3.03 23.35
CA GLY A 527 6.09 1.62 23.25
C GLY A 527 5.34 0.82 22.17
N ALA A 528 4.49 1.45 21.35
CA ALA A 528 3.79 0.76 20.25
C ALA A 528 4.75 0.35 19.11
N ILE A 529 5.83 1.11 18.91
CA ILE A 529 6.87 0.83 17.91
C ILE A 529 8.19 0.62 18.64
N SER A 530 8.95 -0.39 18.19
CA SER A 530 10.30 -0.65 18.71
C SER A 530 11.21 0.56 18.48
N ASP A 531 11.85 1.01 19.55
CA ASP A 531 12.84 2.07 19.59
C ASP A 531 14.29 1.54 19.54
N LYS A 532 14.49 0.21 19.44
CA LYS A 532 15.81 -0.38 19.24
C LYS A 532 16.49 0.22 17.99
N GLY A 533 17.75 0.62 18.12
CA GLY A 533 18.51 1.25 17.04
C GLY A 533 18.07 2.68 16.72
N VAL A 534 17.43 3.36 17.69
CA VAL A 534 17.05 4.77 17.65
C VAL A 534 17.80 5.48 18.77
N ILE A 535 18.50 6.59 18.48
CA ILE A 535 19.18 7.37 19.52
C ILE A 535 18.13 8.09 20.38
N HIS A 536 18.15 7.82 21.68
CA HIS A 536 17.22 8.40 22.64
C HIS A 536 17.61 9.82 23.04
N MET A 537 16.62 10.69 23.15
CA MET A 537 16.74 12.00 23.76
C MET A 537 16.28 11.95 25.22
N ALA A 538 15.10 11.39 25.48
CA ALA A 538 14.60 11.07 26.82
C ALA A 538 13.73 9.82 26.74
N LYS A 539 14.24 8.70 27.27
CA LYS A 539 13.70 7.35 27.10
C LYS A 539 12.25 7.21 27.55
N SER A 540 11.82 7.99 28.55
CA SER A 540 10.44 7.99 28.99
C SER A 540 9.48 8.56 27.95
N PHE A 541 9.93 9.43 27.05
CA PHE A 541 9.05 10.18 26.14
C PHE A 541 9.22 9.82 24.67
N ASP A 542 10.38 9.33 24.28
CA ASP A 542 10.72 9.02 22.89
C ASP A 542 9.76 8.00 22.27
N THR A 543 9.32 8.31 21.05
CA THR A 543 8.54 7.43 20.18
C THR A 543 9.00 7.61 18.74
N VAL A 544 8.83 6.58 17.90
CA VAL A 544 9.06 6.67 16.45
C VAL A 544 7.80 7.25 15.80
N GLY A 545 7.86 8.50 15.33
CA GLY A 545 6.77 9.16 14.61
C GLY A 545 6.95 9.10 13.10
N TRP A 546 5.90 9.41 12.35
CA TRP A 546 5.98 9.51 10.88
C TRP A 546 5.06 10.58 10.31
N PHE A 547 5.34 10.95 9.07
CA PHE A 547 4.73 12.05 8.34
C PHE A 547 4.23 11.59 6.97
N ALA A 548 3.12 12.14 6.52
CA ALA A 548 2.60 11.96 5.16
C ALA A 548 1.71 13.15 4.77
N THR A 549 1.49 13.37 3.47
CA THR A 549 0.54 14.38 2.97
C THR A 549 -0.87 13.80 2.74
N ASP A 550 -0.98 12.47 2.66
CA ASP A 550 -2.22 11.72 2.48
C ASP A 550 -2.53 10.91 3.76
N PRO A 551 -3.73 11.04 4.37
CA PRO A 551 -4.11 10.26 5.54
C PRO A 551 -4.16 8.75 5.28
N THR A 552 -4.41 8.33 4.04
CA THR A 552 -4.39 6.93 3.61
C THR A 552 -2.97 6.36 3.70
N ILE A 553 -1.96 7.14 3.28
CA ILE A 553 -0.55 6.78 3.40
C ILE A 553 -0.16 6.76 4.88
N LEU A 554 -0.58 7.76 5.66
CA LEU A 554 -0.35 7.81 7.11
C LEU A 554 -0.85 6.53 7.81
N ASN A 555 -2.08 6.08 7.50
CA ASN A 555 -2.66 4.87 8.07
C ASN A 555 -1.91 3.61 7.61
N LYS A 556 -1.62 3.47 6.30
CA LYS A 556 -0.86 2.34 5.76
C LYS A 556 0.50 2.16 6.42
N VAL A 557 1.25 3.26 6.62
CA VAL A 557 2.54 3.24 7.33
C VAL A 557 2.35 2.82 8.79
N GLY A 558 1.31 3.34 9.46
CA GLY A 558 0.96 2.94 10.82
C GLY A 558 0.66 1.45 10.96
N ARG A 559 -0.04 0.84 10.01
CA ARG A 559 -0.33 -0.60 10.02
C ARG A 559 0.93 -1.46 9.97
N VAL A 560 1.98 -1.02 9.29
CA VAL A 560 3.28 -1.70 9.30
C VAL A 560 4.00 -1.50 10.62
N LEU A 561 4.21 -0.24 11.01
CA LEU A 561 5.07 0.10 12.14
C LEU A 561 4.49 -0.40 13.47
N ILE A 562 3.17 -0.26 13.67
CA ILE A 562 2.46 -0.69 14.88
C ILE A 562 2.05 -2.17 14.79
N LYS A 563 2.19 -2.81 13.62
CA LYS A 563 1.80 -4.21 13.37
C LYS A 563 0.32 -4.45 13.59
N LEU A 564 -0.51 -3.51 13.12
CA LEU A 564 -1.95 -3.61 13.20
C LEU A 564 -2.48 -4.71 12.26
N PRO A 565 -3.55 -5.43 12.63
CA PRO A 565 -4.22 -6.37 11.73
C PRO A 565 -4.73 -5.66 10.47
N ARG A 566 -5.07 -6.39 9.41
CA ARG A 566 -5.76 -5.80 8.24
C ARG A 566 -7.07 -5.14 8.68
N ALA A 567 -7.42 -4.03 8.04
CA ALA A 567 -8.55 -3.19 8.43
C ALA A 567 -9.81 -4.01 8.73
N VAL A 568 -10.29 -3.91 9.96
CA VAL A 568 -11.65 -4.28 10.34
C VAL A 568 -12.52 -3.06 10.05
N GLN A 569 -13.83 -3.27 9.82
CA GLN A 569 -14.79 -2.22 9.47
C GLN A 569 -14.59 -0.90 10.23
N PRO A 570 -14.85 0.27 9.60
CA PRO A 570 -14.67 1.58 10.23
C PRO A 570 -15.35 1.66 11.59
N VAL A 571 -14.57 1.94 12.64
CA VAL A 571 -15.10 1.98 14.01
C VAL A 571 -15.63 3.37 14.32
N ARG A 572 -16.93 3.45 14.62
CA ARG A 572 -17.60 4.71 14.95
C ARG A 572 -17.10 5.29 16.29
N PRO A 573 -16.65 6.55 16.35
CA PRO A 573 -16.26 7.18 17.60
C PRO A 573 -17.46 7.32 18.55
N THR A 574 -17.23 7.06 19.83
CA THR A 574 -18.21 7.20 20.92
C THR A 574 -18.34 8.64 21.39
N LYS A 575 -17.25 9.41 21.39
CA LYS A 575 -17.19 10.82 21.78
C LYS A 575 -15.95 11.51 21.22
N VAL A 576 -16.07 12.81 20.97
CA VAL A 576 -14.96 13.72 20.68
C VAL A 576 -15.06 14.91 21.63
N ILE A 577 -14.10 15.06 22.53
CA ILE A 577 -14.05 16.13 23.53
C ILE A 577 -13.23 17.28 22.99
N VAL A 578 -13.82 18.45 22.84
CA VAL A 578 -13.13 19.69 22.49
C VAL A 578 -12.54 20.30 23.76
N ALA A 579 -11.20 20.34 23.86
CA ALA A 579 -10.47 20.82 25.04
C ALA A 579 -10.42 22.35 25.07
N LEU A 580 -11.38 22.99 25.72
CA LEU A 580 -11.59 24.45 25.66
C LEU A 580 -10.38 25.25 26.17
N ASP A 581 -9.77 24.81 27.26
CA ASP A 581 -8.55 25.39 27.84
C ASP A 581 -7.35 25.32 26.92
N SER A 582 -7.22 24.25 26.12
CA SER A 582 -6.17 24.15 25.11
C SER A 582 -6.34 25.19 24.00
N PHE A 583 -7.58 25.56 23.65
CA PHE A 583 -7.83 26.61 22.65
C PHE A 583 -7.54 28.03 23.17
N LEU A 584 -7.50 28.25 24.49
CA LEU A 584 -7.10 29.53 25.07
C LEU A 584 -5.62 29.86 24.81
N LEU A 585 -4.80 28.83 24.58
CA LEU A 585 -3.39 28.97 24.21
C LEU A 585 -3.19 29.32 22.73
N SER A 586 -4.26 29.32 21.92
CA SER A 586 -4.15 29.57 20.48
C SER A 586 -4.41 31.03 20.14
N SER A 587 -3.46 31.63 19.42
CA SER A 587 -3.62 32.90 18.71
C SER A 587 -4.53 32.79 17.47
N ILE A 588 -4.83 31.58 17.01
CA ILE A 588 -5.74 31.34 15.89
C ILE A 588 -7.16 31.22 16.46
N PRO A 589 -8.16 31.94 15.90
CA PRO A 589 -9.51 31.91 16.46
C PRO A 589 -10.08 30.48 16.51
N TYR A 590 -10.67 30.12 17.65
CA TYR A 590 -11.28 28.81 17.91
C TYR A 590 -12.15 28.28 16.77
N HIS A 591 -13.02 29.15 16.21
CA HIS A 591 -13.94 28.75 15.14
C HIS A 591 -13.22 28.42 13.82
N VAL A 592 -12.05 29.00 13.56
CA VAL A 592 -11.24 28.71 12.37
C VAL A 592 -10.70 27.28 12.43
N LEU A 593 -10.20 26.87 13.60
CA LEU A 593 -9.65 25.53 13.81
C LEU A 593 -10.73 24.45 13.87
N THR A 594 -11.88 24.75 14.49
CA THR A 594 -12.87 23.70 14.82
C THR A 594 -14.01 23.54 13.82
N ARG A 595 -14.40 24.59 13.07
CA ARG A 595 -15.63 24.57 12.25
C ARG A 595 -15.63 23.48 11.19
N LYS A 596 -14.55 23.34 10.40
CA LYS A 596 -14.48 22.33 9.32
C LYS A 596 -14.52 20.91 9.89
N VAL A 597 -13.76 20.68 10.97
CA VAL A 597 -13.63 19.37 11.62
C VAL A 597 -14.94 18.96 12.30
N THR A 598 -15.56 19.86 13.06
CA THR A 598 -16.85 19.62 13.71
C THR A 598 -17.96 19.38 12.68
N LYS A 599 -17.99 20.12 11.55
CA LYS A 599 -18.92 19.87 10.44
C LYS A 599 -18.73 18.45 9.88
N ALA A 600 -17.49 18.02 9.64
CA ALA A 600 -17.18 16.68 9.14
C ALA A 600 -17.62 15.58 10.14
N ILE A 601 -17.30 15.74 11.42
CA ILE A 601 -17.69 14.81 12.49
C ILE A 601 -19.21 14.73 12.61
N LYS A 602 -19.92 15.87 12.63
CA LYS A 602 -21.39 15.91 12.70
C LYS A 602 -22.02 15.18 11.51
N LYS A 603 -21.47 15.38 10.31
CA LYS A 603 -21.95 14.76 9.08
C LYS A 603 -21.78 13.24 9.10
N LEU A 604 -20.63 12.74 9.57
CA LEU A 604 -20.30 11.32 9.54
C LEU A 604 -20.90 10.53 10.71
N TYR A 605 -20.88 11.11 11.91
CA TYR A 605 -21.13 10.36 13.15
C TYR A 605 -22.26 10.96 14.00
N GLY A 606 -22.85 12.08 13.59
CA GLY A 606 -23.90 12.79 14.30
C GLY A 606 -23.37 13.81 15.32
N GLU A 607 -24.25 14.71 15.77
CA GLU A 607 -23.85 15.82 16.65
C GLU A 607 -23.64 15.43 18.11
N ASN A 608 -24.36 14.40 18.59
CA ASN A 608 -24.39 14.00 20.00
C ASN A 608 -23.04 13.52 20.56
N ILE A 609 -22.09 13.16 19.68
CA ILE A 609 -20.77 12.67 20.08
C ILE A 609 -19.80 13.80 20.44
N ILE A 610 -20.07 15.04 20.01
CA ILE A 610 -19.20 16.18 20.33
C ILE A 610 -19.50 16.66 21.74
N LYS A 611 -18.47 16.74 22.58
CA LYS A 611 -18.51 17.26 23.95
C LYS A 611 -17.53 18.40 24.10
N TYR A 612 -17.76 19.30 25.05
CA TYR A 612 -16.90 20.43 25.35
C TYR A 612 -16.51 20.34 26.82
N ASP A 613 -15.23 20.43 27.12
CA ASP A 613 -14.75 20.30 28.50
C ASP A 613 -13.44 21.07 28.74
N ILE A 614 -13.12 21.32 30.01
CA ILE A 614 -11.87 21.91 30.48
C ILE A 614 -11.00 20.76 30.96
N ILE A 615 -10.05 20.32 30.12
CA ILE A 615 -9.27 19.10 30.38
C ILE A 615 -8.37 19.26 31.60
N GLY A 616 -7.83 20.45 31.84
CA GLY A 616 -7.00 20.78 32.99
C GLY A 616 -7.69 20.50 34.32
N ASN A 617 -8.99 20.82 34.46
CA ASN A 617 -9.77 20.53 35.66
C ASN A 617 -9.90 19.03 35.90
N TYR A 618 -10.20 18.28 34.84
CA TYR A 618 -10.27 16.82 34.92
C TYR A 618 -8.93 16.22 35.32
N VAL A 619 -7.83 16.65 34.67
CA VAL A 619 -6.47 16.21 34.98
C VAL A 619 -6.12 16.49 36.45
N MET A 620 -6.38 17.70 36.94
CA MET A 620 -6.11 18.08 38.32
C MET A 620 -6.85 17.19 39.32
N SER A 621 -8.12 16.85 39.02
CA SER A 621 -8.92 15.96 39.87
C SER A 621 -8.42 14.52 39.93
N LYS A 622 -7.69 14.06 38.91
CA LYS A 622 -7.20 12.68 38.78
C LYS A 622 -5.71 12.52 39.10
N VAL A 623 -4.94 13.60 39.01
CA VAL A 623 -3.48 13.61 39.16
C VAL A 623 -3.06 14.67 40.19
N PRO A 624 -3.40 14.50 41.48
CA PRO A 624 -3.14 15.50 42.52
C PRO A 624 -1.64 15.77 42.75
N GLU A 625 -0.76 14.85 42.36
CA GLU A 625 0.70 15.02 42.42
C GLU A 625 1.22 16.20 41.57
N LEU A 626 0.41 16.71 40.62
CA LEU A 626 0.76 17.89 39.84
C LEU A 626 0.99 19.13 40.68
N ILE A 627 0.46 19.19 41.92
CA ILE A 627 0.68 20.29 42.85
C ILE A 627 2.17 20.56 43.10
N HIS A 628 3.04 19.55 42.97
CA HIS A 628 4.49 19.68 43.13
C HIS A 628 5.19 20.42 41.97
N PHE A 629 4.45 20.73 40.90
CA PHE A 629 4.92 21.44 39.71
C PHE A 629 4.11 22.72 39.45
N MET A 630 3.28 23.13 40.41
CA MET A 630 2.57 24.41 40.43
C MET A 630 3.32 25.38 41.34
N ASP A 631 3.48 26.63 40.91
CA ASP A 631 3.98 27.71 41.78
C ASP A 631 2.85 28.31 42.64
N GLU A 632 3.22 29.06 43.69
CA GLU A 632 2.29 29.73 44.61
C GLU A 632 1.36 30.75 43.91
N GLU A 633 1.67 31.17 42.68
CA GLU A 633 0.89 32.12 41.86
C GLU A 633 -0.06 31.46 40.83
N HIS A 634 -0.61 30.27 41.13
CA HIS A 634 -1.63 29.57 40.32
C HIS A 634 -1.21 29.22 38.88
N ILE A 635 -0.26 28.29 38.70
CA ILE A 635 0.02 27.69 37.39
C ILE A 635 -1.19 26.85 36.92
N GLU A 636 -1.63 27.05 35.68
CA GLU A 636 -2.68 26.24 35.02
C GLU A 636 -2.29 24.74 34.96
N PRO A 637 -3.21 23.79 35.17
CA PRO A 637 -2.89 22.36 35.27
C PRO A 637 -2.07 21.77 34.09
N LEU A 638 -2.34 22.20 32.86
CA LEU A 638 -1.61 21.74 31.67
C LEU A 638 -0.17 22.30 31.62
N ALA A 639 0.06 23.49 32.15
CA ALA A 639 1.41 24.06 32.25
C ALA A 639 2.22 23.33 33.33
N ALA A 640 1.61 22.97 34.46
CA ALA A 640 2.24 22.12 35.49
C ALA A 640 2.64 20.74 34.92
N LEU A 641 1.78 20.15 34.08
CA LEU A 641 2.11 18.93 33.32
C LEU A 641 3.34 19.13 32.43
N SER A 642 3.42 20.24 31.71
CA SER A 642 4.59 20.57 30.90
C SER A 642 5.85 20.75 31.74
N ASN A 643 5.76 21.32 32.93
CA ASN A 643 6.89 21.49 33.84
C ASN A 643 7.40 20.14 34.35
N ALA A 644 6.49 19.22 34.72
CA ALA A 644 6.85 17.85 35.10
C ALA A 644 7.53 17.09 33.95
N MET A 645 7.00 17.24 32.73
CA MET A 645 7.57 16.66 31.50
C MET A 645 9.00 17.16 31.26
N GLN A 646 9.20 18.48 31.22
CA GLN A 646 10.51 19.09 30.97
C GLN A 646 11.51 18.85 32.10
N TYR A 647 11.06 18.70 33.35
CA TYR A 647 11.95 18.32 34.45
C TYR A 647 12.51 16.91 34.25
N LEU A 648 11.63 15.92 34.01
CA LEU A 648 12.05 14.53 33.81
C LEU A 648 12.92 14.38 32.55
N GLU A 649 12.54 15.03 31.46
CA GLU A 649 13.30 15.05 30.21
C GLU A 649 14.74 15.53 30.43
N ARG A 650 14.94 16.67 31.14
CA ARG A 650 16.28 17.19 31.45
C ARG A 650 17.13 16.20 32.25
N CYS A 651 16.53 15.57 33.26
CA CYS A 651 17.21 14.56 34.07
C CYS A 651 17.64 13.35 33.20
N GLU A 652 16.74 12.83 32.36
CA GLU A 652 17.05 11.69 31.49
C GLU A 652 18.09 12.03 30.42
N PHE A 653 17.99 13.22 29.81
CA PHE A 653 18.97 13.70 28.85
C PHE A 653 20.36 13.83 29.48
N LYS A 654 20.45 14.46 30.66
CA LYS A 654 21.70 14.59 31.42
C LYS A 654 22.29 13.22 31.75
N ASN A 655 21.47 12.27 32.21
CA ASN A 655 21.92 10.93 32.55
C ASN A 655 22.38 10.11 31.35
N THR A 656 21.81 10.36 30.18
CA THR A 656 22.15 9.63 28.95
C THR A 656 23.37 10.24 28.24
N HIS A 657 23.44 11.57 28.16
CA HIS A 657 24.39 12.28 27.29
C HIS A 657 25.39 13.17 28.02
N GLY A 658 25.20 13.41 29.32
CA GLY A 658 25.99 14.37 30.09
C GLY A 658 27.48 14.06 30.13
N GLU A 659 27.86 12.79 30.29
CA GLU A 659 29.25 12.35 30.24
C GLU A 659 29.89 12.65 28.88
N TRP A 660 29.21 12.28 27.78
CA TRP A 660 29.70 12.53 26.42
C TRP A 660 29.86 14.03 26.15
N ILE A 661 28.89 14.86 26.57
CA ILE A 661 28.97 16.32 26.41
C ILE A 661 30.17 16.90 27.18
N HIS A 662 30.44 16.41 28.40
CA HIS A 662 31.57 16.87 29.20
C HIS A 662 32.92 16.50 28.58
N GLN A 663 33.05 15.27 28.08
CA GLN A 663 34.29 14.75 27.51
C GLN A 663 34.59 15.32 26.12
N VAL A 664 33.58 15.32 25.24
CA VAL A 664 33.75 15.64 23.82
C VAL A 664 33.61 17.14 23.54
N ARG A 665 32.87 17.86 24.39
CA ARG A 665 32.59 19.30 24.26
C ARG A 665 32.11 19.65 22.84
N PRO A 666 30.97 19.06 22.39
CA PRO A 666 30.50 19.21 21.03
C PRO A 666 30.21 20.67 20.69
N ILE A 667 30.40 21.03 19.42
CA ILE A 667 30.03 22.35 18.90
C ILE A 667 28.51 22.35 18.73
N LEU A 668 27.81 23.20 19.49
CA LEU A 668 26.34 23.30 19.50
C LEU A 668 25.85 24.68 19.06
N GLY A 669 24.74 24.72 18.33
CA GLY A 669 24.04 25.96 18.02
C GLY A 669 23.51 26.68 19.26
N PRO A 670 23.31 28.01 19.22
CA PRO A 670 23.00 28.81 20.42
C PRO A 670 21.77 28.33 21.23
N GLY A 671 20.67 27.99 20.55
CA GLY A 671 19.45 27.51 21.20
C GLY A 671 19.63 26.13 21.84
N VAL A 672 20.23 25.18 21.11
CA VAL A 672 20.51 23.84 21.64
C VAL A 672 21.51 23.90 22.79
N LYS A 673 22.55 24.74 22.69
CA LYS A 673 23.52 24.98 23.76
C LYS A 673 22.84 25.44 25.05
N GLN A 674 21.86 26.34 24.96
CA GLN A 674 21.11 26.79 26.12
C GLN A 674 20.28 25.67 26.75
N ASN A 675 19.61 24.84 25.94
CA ASN A 675 18.83 23.70 26.42
C ASN A 675 19.72 22.63 27.09
N VAL A 676 20.84 22.29 26.44
CA VAL A 676 21.84 21.38 26.99
C VAL A 676 22.39 21.90 28.32
N GLN A 677 22.75 23.19 28.40
CA GLN A 677 23.25 23.77 29.65
C GLN A 677 22.21 23.69 30.77
N LYS A 678 20.93 24.02 30.49
CA LYS A 678 19.83 23.84 31.44
C LYS A 678 19.69 22.39 31.91
N ALA A 679 19.88 21.42 31.02
CA ALA A 679 19.84 20.01 31.38
C ALA A 679 21.00 19.64 32.33
N LEU A 680 22.23 20.05 32.00
CA LEU A 680 23.42 19.79 32.83
C LEU A 680 23.32 20.44 34.22
N ASP A 681 22.78 21.67 34.28
CA ASP A 681 22.57 22.43 35.52
C ASP A 681 21.40 21.90 36.36
N THR A 682 20.58 21.01 35.82
CA THR A 682 19.42 20.47 36.56
C THR A 682 19.92 19.60 37.71
N VAL A 683 19.46 19.94 38.92
CA VAL A 683 19.68 19.15 40.14
C VAL A 683 18.71 17.98 40.14
N GLU A 684 19.27 16.77 40.16
CA GLU A 684 18.49 15.54 40.20
C GLU A 684 17.98 15.31 41.63
N ASP A 685 16.66 15.22 41.75
CA ASP A 685 15.96 14.85 42.98
C ASP A 685 15.16 13.59 42.67
N GLN A 686 15.61 12.46 43.22
CA GLN A 686 14.99 11.16 42.98
C GLN A 686 13.50 11.16 43.35
N LYS A 687 13.11 11.83 44.44
CA LYS A 687 11.71 11.91 44.85
C LYS A 687 10.87 12.68 43.83
N LYS A 688 11.44 13.74 43.25
CA LYS A 688 10.79 14.53 42.20
C LYS A 688 10.69 13.74 40.88
N ILE A 689 11.72 12.95 40.54
CA ILE A 689 11.69 12.02 39.40
C ILE A 689 10.60 10.94 39.59
N ASP A 690 10.52 10.33 40.78
CA ASP A 690 9.48 9.34 41.12
C ASP A 690 8.08 9.95 41.04
N THR A 691 7.95 11.23 41.42
CA THR A 691 6.71 12.00 41.26
C THR A 691 6.35 12.17 39.79
N CYS A 692 7.30 12.51 38.91
CA CYS A 692 7.05 12.57 37.46
C CYS A 692 6.56 11.22 36.89
N HIS A 693 7.17 10.10 37.29
CA HIS A 693 6.70 8.78 36.86
C HIS A 693 5.29 8.46 37.38
N THR A 694 4.95 8.88 38.60
CA THR A 694 3.60 8.76 39.17
C THR A 694 2.58 9.58 38.38
N ILE A 695 2.89 10.84 38.06
CA ILE A 695 2.07 11.73 37.24
C ILE A 695 1.79 11.08 35.88
N ARG A 696 2.82 10.55 35.21
CA ARG A 696 2.69 9.87 33.90
C ARG A 696 1.72 8.70 33.95
N ARG A 697 1.88 7.81 34.95
CA ARG A 697 1.02 6.64 35.11
C ARG A 697 -0.43 7.04 35.36
N LYS A 698 -0.67 7.93 36.34
CA LYS A 698 -2.02 8.39 36.68
C LYS A 698 -2.67 9.16 35.54
N LEU A 699 -1.93 9.98 34.81
CA LEU A 699 -2.48 10.68 33.64
C LEU A 699 -2.89 9.68 32.54
N ARG A 700 -2.10 8.64 32.27
CA ARG A 700 -2.47 7.59 31.31
C ARG A 700 -3.76 6.89 31.71
N GLU A 701 -3.90 6.52 32.98
CA GLU A 701 -5.13 5.93 33.54
C GLU A 701 -6.31 6.91 33.38
N ALA A 702 -6.13 8.18 33.77
CA ALA A 702 -7.17 9.20 33.69
C ALA A 702 -7.68 9.45 32.26
N ILE A 703 -6.79 9.55 31.28
CA ILE A 703 -7.16 9.74 29.86
C ILE A 703 -7.81 8.48 29.29
N THR A 704 -7.34 7.30 29.70
CA THR A 704 -7.96 6.02 29.31
C THR A 704 -9.41 5.93 29.80
N ASP A 705 -9.65 6.27 31.07
CA ASP A 705 -11.01 6.31 31.65
C ASP A 705 -11.89 7.36 30.98
N LEU A 706 -11.32 8.53 30.66
CA LEU A 706 -12.05 9.63 30.04
C LEU A 706 -12.53 9.27 28.63
N LEU A 707 -11.70 8.58 27.84
CA LEU A 707 -11.96 8.36 26.41
C LEU A 707 -12.56 6.98 26.10
N GLY A 708 -12.20 5.94 26.85
CA GLY A 708 -12.49 4.56 26.46
C GLY A 708 -11.80 4.16 25.15
N ASP A 709 -12.25 3.08 24.51
CA ASP A 709 -11.61 2.53 23.30
C ASP A 709 -11.77 3.39 22.03
N PHE A 710 -12.85 4.18 21.95
CA PHE A 710 -13.24 4.89 20.74
C PHE A 710 -13.56 6.36 21.04
N GLY A 711 -12.84 6.98 21.96
CA GLY A 711 -12.96 8.40 22.29
C GLY A 711 -11.73 9.19 21.84
N ALA A 712 -11.91 10.45 21.47
CA ALA A 712 -10.82 11.35 21.11
C ALA A 712 -10.93 12.72 21.79
N ILE A 713 -9.80 13.40 22.00
CA ILE A 713 -9.70 14.82 22.37
C ILE A 713 -9.29 15.62 21.14
N MET A 714 -9.99 16.72 20.87
CA MET A 714 -9.66 17.70 19.84
C MET A 714 -9.07 18.97 20.48
N MET A 715 -7.88 19.37 20.03
CA MET A 715 -7.13 20.53 20.56
C MET A 715 -6.26 21.17 19.46
N PRO A 716 -5.83 22.44 19.59
CA PRO A 716 -4.80 22.98 18.70
C PRO A 716 -3.52 22.15 18.77
N THR A 717 -2.85 21.95 17.63
CA THR A 717 -1.51 21.33 17.66
C THR A 717 -0.46 22.29 18.19
N VAL A 718 -0.53 23.57 17.81
CA VAL A 718 0.45 24.60 18.17
C VAL A 718 -0.28 25.91 18.54
N PRO A 719 0.33 26.81 19.32
CA PRO A 719 -0.34 28.02 19.80
C PRO A 719 -0.51 29.08 18.70
N GLY A 720 0.17 28.95 17.56
CA GLY A 720 0.08 29.91 16.49
C GLY A 720 0.85 29.49 15.25
N PRO A 721 0.98 30.40 14.26
CA PRO A 721 1.73 30.11 13.05
C PRO A 721 3.22 29.89 13.32
N PRO A 722 3.95 29.24 12.40
CA PRO A 722 5.38 28.98 12.56
C PRO A 722 6.16 30.27 12.82
N PRO A 723 7.03 30.36 13.85
CA PRO A 723 7.85 31.56 14.08
C PRO A 723 8.73 31.93 12.87
N LYS A 724 9.04 33.22 12.71
CA LYS A 724 10.00 33.66 11.68
C LYS A 724 11.39 33.09 11.93
N LEU A 725 12.13 32.83 10.85
CA LEU A 725 13.56 32.54 10.95
C LEU A 725 14.25 33.67 11.74
N HIS A 726 15.12 33.29 12.67
CA HIS A 726 15.86 34.24 13.53
C HIS A 726 14.97 35.17 14.40
N ALA A 727 13.74 34.76 14.74
CA ALA A 727 12.90 35.49 15.69
C ALA A 727 13.64 35.74 17.03
N ASN A 728 13.30 36.85 17.70
CA ASN A 728 13.91 37.24 18.97
C ASN A 728 13.67 36.18 20.06
N VAL A 729 14.64 36.03 20.96
CA VAL A 729 14.67 35.02 22.02
C VAL A 729 13.47 35.14 22.97
N SER A 730 13.00 36.36 23.27
CA SER A 730 11.86 36.57 24.17
C SER A 730 10.54 36.13 23.55
N GLU A 731 10.24 36.55 22.31
CA GLU A 731 9.02 36.15 21.59
C GLU A 731 8.94 34.64 21.39
N PHE A 732 10.08 33.99 21.17
CA PHE A 732 10.14 32.55 21.01
C PHE A 732 9.95 31.79 22.33
N LYS A 733 10.32 32.38 23.47
CA LYS A 733 10.22 31.73 24.79
C LYS A 733 8.76 31.46 25.15
N ASP A 734 7.92 32.49 25.14
CA ASP A 734 6.50 32.37 25.51
C ASP A 734 5.76 31.42 24.53
N PHE A 735 6.09 31.53 23.25
CA PHE A 735 5.57 30.62 22.22
C PHE A 735 5.96 29.15 22.50
N SER A 736 7.20 28.90 22.93
CA SER A 736 7.69 27.55 23.24
C SER A 736 7.01 26.97 24.47
N GLU A 737 6.80 27.77 25.53
CA GLU A 737 6.12 27.34 26.75
C GLU A 737 4.66 26.94 26.47
N MET A 738 3.93 27.74 25.69
CA MET A 738 2.59 27.39 25.24
C MET A 738 2.59 26.13 24.35
N THR A 739 3.60 25.97 23.49
CA THR A 739 3.74 24.78 22.65
C THR A 739 3.96 23.52 23.50
N PHE A 740 4.88 23.53 24.46
CA PHE A 740 5.10 22.38 25.33
C PHE A 740 3.90 22.05 26.21
N THR A 741 3.12 23.07 26.61
CA THR A 741 1.83 22.89 27.28
C THR A 741 0.86 22.07 26.43
N LEU A 742 0.69 22.40 25.14
CA LEU A 742 -0.13 21.62 24.21
C LEU A 742 0.43 20.22 23.93
N MET A 743 1.75 20.04 23.95
CA MET A 743 2.38 18.74 23.72
C MET A 743 2.30 17.81 24.94
N SER A 744 2.09 18.36 26.14
CA SER A 744 2.24 17.66 27.43
C SER A 744 1.23 16.53 27.63
N LEU A 745 -0.02 16.68 27.16
CA LEU A 745 -1.07 15.68 27.36
C LEU A 745 -0.66 14.30 26.82
N SER A 746 -0.26 14.20 25.56
CA SER A 746 0.21 12.94 24.97
C SER A 746 1.64 12.59 25.35
N GLY A 747 2.49 13.60 25.62
CA GLY A 747 3.89 13.40 26.03
C GLY A 747 3.95 12.65 27.36
N VAL A 748 3.24 13.17 28.37
CA VAL A 748 3.21 12.62 29.74
C VAL A 748 2.38 11.33 29.81
N SER A 749 1.21 11.28 29.19
CA SER A 749 0.36 10.08 29.23
C SER A 749 0.90 8.94 28.36
N GLY A 750 1.70 9.26 27.33
CA GLY A 750 2.10 8.31 26.29
C GLY A 750 0.96 7.94 25.33
N CYS A 751 -0.16 8.65 25.33
CA CYS A 751 -1.26 8.47 24.38
C CYS A 751 -0.85 8.81 22.93
N CYS A 752 -1.58 8.26 21.96
CA CYS A 752 -1.36 8.57 20.55
C CYS A 752 -2.02 9.91 20.16
N GLN A 753 -1.35 10.68 19.31
CA GLN A 753 -1.83 11.99 18.84
C GLN A 753 -1.41 12.25 17.39
N VAL A 754 -2.38 12.65 16.55
CA VAL A 754 -2.16 13.05 15.16
C VAL A 754 -2.35 14.57 15.03
N SER A 755 -1.35 15.25 14.48
CA SER A 755 -1.50 16.59 13.91
C SER A 755 -2.07 16.47 12.51
N MET A 756 -3.26 17.03 12.28
CA MET A 756 -3.97 17.04 11.01
C MET A 756 -3.98 18.45 10.41
N PRO A 757 -3.45 18.65 9.19
CA PRO A 757 -3.45 19.96 8.54
C PRO A 757 -4.87 20.39 8.18
N LEU A 758 -5.18 21.68 8.27
CA LEU A 758 -6.50 22.26 7.92
C LEU A 758 -6.44 23.24 6.73
N GLY A 759 -5.26 23.38 6.13
CA GLY A 759 -4.97 24.35 5.08
C GLY A 759 -4.26 25.59 5.63
N MET A 760 -4.56 26.75 5.02
CA MET A 760 -3.91 28.02 5.33
C MET A 760 -4.90 29.00 5.96
N TYR A 761 -4.42 29.82 6.89
CA TYR A 761 -5.13 30.98 7.44
C TYR A 761 -4.18 32.19 7.42
N HIS A 762 -4.58 33.27 6.73
CA HIS A 762 -3.69 34.41 6.42
C HIS A 762 -2.35 33.99 5.82
N ASN A 763 -2.37 33.05 4.86
CA ASN A 763 -1.18 32.48 4.21
C ASN A 763 -0.19 31.78 5.16
N LEU A 764 -0.65 31.36 6.34
CA LEU A 764 0.13 30.57 7.29
C LEU A 764 -0.56 29.22 7.53
N PRO A 765 0.21 28.12 7.64
CA PRO A 765 -0.37 26.80 7.83
C PRO A 765 -1.04 26.68 9.19
N ILE A 766 -2.20 26.01 9.20
CA ILE A 766 -2.97 25.72 10.42
C ILE A 766 -3.24 24.23 10.53
N SER A 767 -3.28 23.73 11.76
CA SER A 767 -3.53 22.33 12.03
C SER A 767 -4.32 22.15 13.32
N ILE A 768 -4.90 20.96 13.48
CA ILE A 768 -5.57 20.54 14.70
C ILE A 768 -5.04 19.17 15.11
N SER A 769 -5.01 18.92 16.41
CA SER A 769 -4.64 17.62 16.95
C SER A 769 -5.87 16.83 17.37
N LEU A 770 -5.86 15.53 17.04
CA LEU A 770 -6.72 14.53 17.64
C LEU A 770 -5.86 13.57 18.48
N LEU A 771 -6.23 13.40 19.74
CA LEU A 771 -5.57 12.51 20.70
C LEU A 771 -6.52 11.40 21.10
N ALA A 772 -6.09 10.15 21.04
CA ALA A 772 -6.83 9.00 21.55
C ALA A 772 -6.02 8.30 22.64
N LYS A 773 -6.65 7.44 23.46
CA LYS A 773 -5.97 6.78 24.58
C LYS A 773 -4.76 5.95 24.13
N HIS A 774 -3.90 5.59 25.09
CA HIS A 774 -2.80 4.66 24.86
C HIS A 774 -3.32 3.32 24.30
N GLY A 775 -2.71 2.85 23.20
CA GLY A 775 -3.07 1.64 22.47
C GLY A 775 -4.20 1.79 21.45
N ALA A 776 -4.81 2.98 21.30
CA ALA A 776 -5.90 3.24 20.35
C ALA A 776 -5.43 3.80 18.99
N ASP A 777 -4.19 3.50 18.59
CA ASP A 777 -3.56 4.03 17.39
C ASP A 777 -4.33 3.69 16.09
N ASP A 778 -4.83 2.46 15.96
CA ASP A 778 -5.64 2.02 14.80
C ASP A 778 -6.95 2.81 14.68
N PHE A 779 -7.62 3.03 15.82
CA PHE A 779 -8.83 3.86 15.88
C PHE A 779 -8.52 5.29 15.46
N LEU A 780 -7.46 5.89 16.00
CA LEU A 780 -7.09 7.27 15.68
C LEU A 780 -6.74 7.43 14.19
N LEU A 781 -5.92 6.54 13.64
CA LEU A 781 -5.54 6.56 12.22
C LEU A 781 -6.76 6.38 11.30
N SER A 782 -7.64 5.43 11.62
CA SER A 782 -8.85 5.18 10.84
C SER A 782 -9.83 6.36 10.92
N MET A 783 -10.01 6.95 12.11
CA MET A 783 -10.84 8.14 12.27
C MET A 783 -10.31 9.33 11.44
N ILE A 784 -8.99 9.52 11.38
CA ILE A 784 -8.37 10.58 10.58
C ILE A 784 -8.63 10.36 9.08
N GLU A 785 -8.46 9.13 8.60
CA GLU A 785 -8.72 8.75 7.21
C GLU A 785 -10.19 8.97 6.81
N ASP A 786 -11.14 8.67 7.71
CA ASP A 786 -12.58 8.87 7.48
C ASP A 786 -12.98 10.36 7.44
N ILE A 787 -12.50 11.17 8.39
CA ILE A 787 -12.97 12.56 8.52
C ILE A 787 -12.35 13.49 7.50
N TYR A 788 -11.10 13.27 7.11
CA TYR A 788 -10.34 14.23 6.31
C TYR A 788 -10.92 14.52 4.91
N PRO A 789 -11.45 13.54 4.15
CA PRO A 789 -12.13 13.80 2.88
C PRO A 789 -13.31 14.79 3.00
N ASN A 790 -13.95 14.86 4.19
CA ASN A 790 -15.06 15.77 4.47
C ASN A 790 -14.62 17.16 4.94
N ILE A 791 -13.33 17.35 5.24
CA ILE A 791 -12.73 18.64 5.61
C ILE A 791 -12.25 19.40 4.35
N LYS A 792 -11.81 18.67 3.32
CA LYS A 792 -11.13 19.18 2.10
C LYS A 792 -12.09 19.68 1.00
N GLU A 793 -13.30 20.16 1.31
CA GLU A 793 -14.29 20.65 0.31
C GLU A 793 -13.61 21.53 -0.78
N LYS A 794 -13.90 21.21 -2.06
CA LYS A 794 -13.27 21.71 -3.30
C LYS A 794 -12.90 23.21 -3.28
N GLU A 795 -11.70 23.54 -2.84
CA GLU A 795 -10.99 24.72 -3.32
C GLU A 795 -9.97 24.26 -4.38
N ALA A 796 -9.83 25.05 -5.44
CA ALA A 796 -8.96 24.74 -6.57
C ALA A 796 -7.53 24.40 -6.09
N PRO A 797 -6.80 23.51 -6.80
CA PRO A 797 -5.42 23.20 -6.43
C PRO A 797 -4.60 24.48 -6.51
N TYR A 798 -4.26 25.03 -5.35
CA TYR A 798 -3.29 26.12 -5.26
C TYR A 798 -1.94 25.55 -5.70
N VAL A 799 -1.33 26.21 -6.68
CA VAL A 799 0.05 25.94 -7.09
C VAL A 799 0.94 26.20 -5.87
N ARG A 800 1.48 25.11 -5.30
CA ARG A 800 2.54 25.17 -4.29
C ARG A 800 3.77 25.79 -4.97
N VAL A 801 4.37 26.80 -4.33
CA VAL A 801 5.53 27.55 -4.86
C VAL A 801 6.82 26.78 -4.66
#